data_AF-A0A6I2SLS8-F1
#
_entry.id   AF-A0A6I2SLS8-F1
#
_cell.length_a   1.000
_cell.length_b   1.000
_cell.length_c   1.000
_cell.angle_alpha   90.00
_cell.angle_beta   90.00
_cell.angle_gamma   90.00
#
_symmetry.space_group_name_H-M   'P 1'
#
loop_
_entity.id
_entity.type
_entity.pdbx_description
1 polymer ?
#
loop_
_entity_poly.entity_id
_entity_poly.type
_entity_poly.pdbx_seq_one_letter_code
_entity_poly.pdbx_strand_id
1 'polypeptide(L)'
;MDYRPLDASYRNVTTGGFQGNHRSHLSDMNGFQQCERCHAGSSLYTQGHRDGSIQLSANLNNSPVRALYGNRTSAFPQTAAPSLDTCSNVNCHFESMTPLWGSALFTYPGDCSGCHGAPPNGAGSSGAAGSHARHDDYFPGAAHCIKCHPGHTAFGHATSAGRPLIVIPKDPANVPFGSYSGPVGDYLPSQENRFGNCMNIYCHSNGTSLSTGTIPALITPAWGGTPLACTSCHASPPDYPNGAPKANSHARHQQKGYDCSACHFGTTADNATISGLDRHVNKAFDISSGTDALSYTFVQTGGTCSNGYCHSNGTSASTGIIPSYTSASWGSGTLSCASCHAYPPAYANKTPKANSHPKHNTYGYGCDKCHYSTTADGVTISNQDNHVDRNYDVMPGNGLQFRFSSASSGGSCFNANCHHDGTGIATGVITSVTATWGKPIGCSGCHAARPSYASGSPKANSHMYQAHKLNCSVCHNATTANGSSITNLANHLNGAYDIAPSGLITMQYTYAPSGGTCTNTSCHATAEGARIWGAQPDNCDGCHESPPNTPSHTRHFSGTALQASYTSVSIAGDTSAGYLFNCANCHPRDMDIYHRDGFVQVELYDPTAPEGTVKSLNPPEATYLSGNDVLFDGRNYPYTNGTCSSVYCHSYTSFTTPTDCTFTNASGARYCDDYATANLVTTRVYRDVQWNSQLPADCSGCHANAPRNDYTTNDGMTGDSHAWGNPWGYEQGHFNKEWFDMNPITCSFCHNDTVKVQAAWWRTPSPYYTHFSSMPIASHAKHVNGRNDVSFDQTRSFALSRPDWFGNMTTTYWPLSGAAYAPETKTCTNVSCHIGQASVKWGKPYRGYKAWSGIDYVCWECHNSGY
;
A
#
# COMPACT_ATOMS: atom_id res chain seq x y z
N MET A 1 -98.69 -52.63 -16.78
CA MET A 1 -97.87 -53.25 -15.73
C MET A 1 -96.50 -53.50 -16.31
N ASP A 2 -95.45 -53.33 -15.51
CA ASP A 2 -94.11 -53.73 -15.88
C ASP A 2 -93.96 -55.23 -15.59
N TYR A 3 -93.75 -56.02 -16.64
CA TYR A 3 -93.65 -57.48 -16.55
C TYR A 3 -92.19 -57.97 -16.52
N ARG A 4 -91.22 -57.05 -16.41
CA ARG A 4 -89.80 -57.39 -16.24
C ARG A 4 -89.60 -58.09 -14.89
N PRO A 5 -88.76 -59.14 -14.81
CA PRO A 5 -88.46 -59.78 -13.53
C PRO A 5 -87.95 -58.78 -12.51
N LEU A 6 -88.53 -58.79 -11.31
CA LEU A 6 -88.07 -57.96 -10.20
C LEU A 6 -86.74 -58.51 -9.65
N ASP A 7 -85.90 -57.60 -9.16
CA ASP A 7 -84.74 -57.96 -8.36
C ASP A 7 -85.21 -58.48 -7.00
N ALA A 8 -84.73 -59.65 -6.62
CA ALA A 8 -85.07 -60.29 -5.36
C ALA A 8 -83.89 -61.13 -4.86
N SER A 9 -83.81 -61.36 -3.54
CA SER A 9 -82.82 -62.27 -2.95
C SER A 9 -83.21 -63.75 -3.07
N TYR A 10 -84.40 -64.03 -3.60
CA TYR A 10 -84.96 -65.37 -3.79
C TYR A 10 -85.88 -65.39 -5.02
N ARG A 11 -86.30 -66.58 -5.47
CA ARG A 11 -87.29 -66.71 -6.55
C ARG A 11 -88.69 -66.34 -6.04
N ASN A 12 -89.18 -65.17 -6.45
CA ASN A 12 -90.50 -64.69 -6.06
C ASN A 12 -91.55 -65.11 -7.10
N VAL A 13 -92.26 -66.21 -6.80
CA VAL A 13 -93.29 -66.78 -7.68
C VAL A 13 -94.49 -65.85 -7.91
N THR A 14 -94.75 -64.92 -6.98
CA THR A 14 -95.89 -64.00 -7.06
C THR A 14 -95.60 -62.81 -7.98
N THR A 15 -94.36 -62.33 -7.99
CA THR A 15 -93.96 -61.17 -8.80
C THR A 15 -93.19 -61.55 -10.07
N GLY A 16 -92.85 -62.82 -10.25
CA GLY A 16 -91.94 -63.28 -11.31
C GLY A 16 -90.49 -62.87 -11.09
N GLY A 17 -90.12 -62.44 -9.87
CA GLY A 17 -88.77 -62.04 -9.52
C GLY A 17 -87.78 -63.21 -9.48
N PHE A 18 -86.57 -62.99 -9.99
CA PHE A 18 -85.48 -63.96 -9.94
C PHE A 18 -84.48 -63.58 -8.86
N GLN A 19 -83.83 -64.59 -8.28
CA GLN A 19 -82.70 -64.34 -7.40
C GLN A 19 -81.59 -63.61 -8.19
N GLY A 20 -81.24 -62.42 -7.74
CA GLY A 20 -80.21 -61.57 -8.35
C GLY A 20 -80.72 -60.20 -8.77
N ASN A 21 -80.03 -59.60 -9.73
CA ASN A 21 -80.15 -58.17 -10.07
C ASN A 21 -80.54 -57.94 -11.56
N HIS A 22 -81.54 -58.68 -12.04
CA HIS A 22 -82.03 -58.63 -13.43
C HIS A 22 -82.58 -57.25 -13.86
N ARG A 23 -83.41 -56.59 -13.05
CA ARG A 23 -83.98 -55.27 -13.33
C ARG A 23 -82.94 -54.17 -13.21
N SER A 24 -82.02 -54.33 -12.27
CA SER A 24 -80.83 -53.49 -12.17
C SER A 24 -79.95 -53.54 -13.41
N HIS A 25 -80.02 -54.63 -14.20
CA HIS A 25 -79.35 -54.78 -15.50
C HIS A 25 -80.10 -54.19 -16.70
N LEU A 26 -81.23 -53.54 -16.46
CA LEU A 26 -82.03 -52.88 -17.49
C LEU A 26 -82.05 -51.37 -17.22
N SER A 27 -82.14 -50.57 -18.28
CA SER A 27 -82.31 -49.13 -18.12
C SER A 27 -83.79 -48.76 -17.88
N ASP A 28 -84.04 -47.51 -17.50
CA ASP A 28 -85.39 -46.97 -17.29
C ASP A 28 -86.21 -46.84 -18.58
N MET A 29 -85.61 -47.08 -19.75
CA MET A 29 -86.33 -47.05 -21.03
C MET A 29 -87.05 -48.37 -21.31
N ASN A 30 -88.36 -48.33 -21.53
CA ASN A 30 -89.23 -49.51 -21.74
C ASN A 30 -89.16 -50.07 -23.19
N GLY A 31 -87.97 -50.39 -23.69
CA GLY A 31 -87.78 -50.94 -25.03
C GLY A 31 -87.41 -52.43 -25.04
N PHE A 32 -88.16 -53.26 -25.76
CA PHE A 32 -87.90 -54.71 -25.91
C PHE A 32 -86.50 -55.04 -26.48
N GLN A 33 -85.87 -54.10 -27.19
CA GLN A 33 -84.49 -54.19 -27.68
C GLN A 33 -83.43 -54.34 -26.57
N GLN A 34 -83.72 -53.96 -25.33
CA GLN A 34 -82.77 -54.14 -24.23
C GLN A 34 -82.65 -55.61 -23.81
N CYS A 35 -83.73 -56.36 -23.93
CA CYS A 35 -83.74 -57.80 -23.67
C CYS A 35 -82.86 -58.53 -24.67
N GLU A 36 -82.86 -58.11 -25.94
CA GLU A 36 -82.10 -58.75 -27.03
C GLU A 36 -80.58 -58.78 -26.78
N ARG A 37 -80.06 -57.81 -26.02
CA ARG A 37 -78.64 -57.76 -25.67
C ARG A 37 -78.20 -59.03 -24.96
N CYS A 38 -79.02 -59.52 -24.02
CA CYS A 38 -78.75 -60.74 -23.25
C CYS A 38 -79.48 -61.95 -23.83
N HIS A 39 -80.65 -61.74 -24.44
CA HIS A 39 -81.57 -62.78 -24.91
C HIS A 39 -81.84 -62.66 -26.41
N ALA A 40 -81.01 -63.32 -27.23
CA ALA A 40 -81.16 -63.33 -28.68
C ALA A 40 -82.62 -63.60 -29.13
N GLY A 41 -83.11 -62.80 -30.08
CA GLY A 41 -84.48 -62.93 -30.62
C GLY A 41 -85.58 -62.26 -29.78
N SER A 42 -85.25 -61.60 -28.66
CA SER A 42 -86.23 -60.98 -27.76
C SER A 42 -86.63 -59.54 -28.12
N SER A 43 -86.11 -58.97 -29.20
CA SER A 43 -86.33 -57.56 -29.60
C SER A 43 -87.78 -57.20 -29.94
N LEU A 44 -88.60 -58.19 -30.28
CA LEU A 44 -90.00 -58.01 -30.66
C LEU A 44 -90.99 -58.47 -29.57
N TYR A 45 -90.51 -59.01 -28.45
CA TYR A 45 -91.30 -59.57 -27.35
C TYR A 45 -92.57 -60.31 -27.82
N THR A 46 -92.40 -61.25 -28.74
CA THR A 46 -93.52 -62.04 -29.25
C THR A 46 -93.89 -63.14 -28.25
N GLN A 47 -95.14 -63.63 -28.29
CA GLN A 47 -95.62 -64.69 -27.40
C GLN A 47 -94.85 -66.02 -27.56
N GLY A 48 -94.04 -66.15 -28.62
CA GLY A 48 -93.16 -67.29 -28.86
C GLY A 48 -92.02 -67.47 -27.86
N HIS A 49 -91.70 -66.47 -27.02
CA HIS A 49 -90.62 -66.59 -26.02
C HIS A 49 -91.03 -67.33 -24.73
N ARG A 50 -92.30 -67.74 -24.58
CA ARG A 50 -92.81 -68.49 -23.43
C ARG A 50 -92.79 -70.01 -23.66
N ASP A 51 -91.76 -70.51 -24.32
CA ASP A 51 -91.59 -71.92 -24.69
C ASP A 51 -90.88 -72.76 -23.60
N GLY A 52 -90.65 -72.17 -22.42
CA GLY A 52 -89.91 -72.79 -21.32
C GLY A 52 -88.40 -72.78 -21.49
N SER A 53 -87.89 -72.17 -22.56
CA SER A 53 -86.46 -72.03 -22.86
C SER A 53 -86.04 -70.56 -22.79
N ILE A 54 -84.84 -70.29 -22.28
CA ILE A 54 -84.26 -68.94 -22.26
C ILE A 54 -83.00 -68.98 -23.10
N GLN A 55 -83.03 -68.35 -24.27
CA GLN A 55 -81.84 -68.19 -25.10
C GLN A 55 -81.00 -67.05 -24.53
N LEU A 56 -79.72 -67.30 -24.29
CA LEU A 56 -78.73 -66.27 -23.99
C LEU A 56 -77.81 -66.06 -25.19
N SER A 57 -77.51 -64.80 -25.50
CA SER A 57 -76.63 -64.42 -26.61
C SER A 57 -75.26 -65.09 -26.47
N ALA A 58 -74.74 -65.64 -27.58
CA ALA A 58 -73.48 -66.38 -27.58
C ALA A 58 -72.25 -65.52 -27.28
N ASN A 59 -72.27 -64.27 -27.77
CA ASN A 59 -71.24 -63.27 -27.55
C ASN A 59 -71.93 -61.98 -27.08
N LEU A 60 -71.66 -61.56 -25.84
CA LEU A 60 -72.21 -60.32 -25.30
C LEU A 60 -71.26 -59.17 -25.62
N ASN A 61 -71.75 -58.17 -26.36
CA ASN A 61 -70.99 -57.00 -26.81
C ASN A 61 -69.69 -57.32 -27.57
N ASN A 62 -69.74 -58.26 -28.53
CA ASN A 62 -68.58 -58.69 -29.33
C ASN A 62 -67.39 -59.21 -28.49
N SER A 63 -67.66 -59.80 -27.31
CA SER A 63 -66.60 -60.44 -26.53
C SER A 63 -65.87 -61.50 -27.36
N PRO A 64 -64.52 -61.51 -27.36
CA PRO A 64 -63.74 -62.52 -28.09
C PRO A 64 -63.89 -63.91 -27.49
N VAL A 65 -64.32 -63.99 -26.22
CA VAL A 65 -64.59 -65.23 -25.51
C VAL A 65 -66.11 -65.44 -25.44
N ARG A 66 -66.54 -66.65 -25.79
CA ARG A 66 -67.95 -67.03 -25.78
C ARG A 66 -68.51 -66.97 -24.36
N ALA A 67 -69.73 -66.44 -24.21
CA ALA A 67 -70.43 -66.44 -22.94
C ALA A 67 -70.68 -67.88 -22.44
N LEU A 68 -70.49 -68.12 -21.14
CA LEU A 68 -70.58 -69.44 -20.50
C LEU A 68 -71.89 -70.19 -20.81
N TYR A 69 -72.99 -69.43 -20.94
CA TYR A 69 -74.34 -69.95 -21.21
C TYR A 69 -74.86 -69.64 -22.62
N GLY A 70 -73.99 -69.19 -23.53
CA GLY A 70 -74.36 -68.78 -24.87
C GLY A 70 -75.04 -69.89 -25.67
N ASN A 71 -76.17 -69.59 -26.31
CA ASN A 71 -76.88 -70.49 -27.23
C ASN A 71 -77.34 -71.82 -26.59
N ARG A 72 -77.47 -71.89 -25.26
CA ARG A 72 -78.11 -73.04 -24.59
C ARG A 72 -79.64 -72.91 -24.73
N THR A 73 -80.26 -73.92 -25.33
CA THR A 73 -81.72 -74.05 -25.48
C THR A 73 -82.35 -74.98 -24.43
N SER A 74 -81.59 -75.40 -23.43
CA SER A 74 -82.13 -76.17 -22.29
C SER A 74 -82.66 -75.23 -21.21
N ALA A 75 -83.71 -75.65 -20.51
CA ALA A 75 -84.27 -74.91 -19.37
C ALA A 75 -83.16 -74.61 -18.36
N PHE A 76 -82.91 -73.33 -18.09
CA PHE A 76 -82.17 -72.90 -16.90
C PHE A 76 -82.84 -73.59 -15.71
N PRO A 77 -82.17 -74.46 -14.94
CA PRO A 77 -82.81 -75.14 -13.82
C PRO A 77 -83.20 -74.08 -12.78
N GLN A 78 -84.47 -73.69 -12.79
CA GLN A 78 -85.03 -72.74 -11.84
C GLN A 78 -85.32 -73.47 -10.53
N THR A 79 -84.26 -73.90 -9.85
CA THR A 79 -84.36 -74.44 -8.49
C THR A 79 -84.77 -73.32 -7.52
N ALA A 80 -85.28 -73.69 -6.35
CA ALA A 80 -85.64 -72.70 -5.32
C ALA A 80 -84.41 -71.92 -4.80
N ALA A 81 -83.20 -72.46 -5.00
CA ALA A 81 -81.92 -71.86 -4.62
C ALA A 81 -80.90 -72.03 -5.77
N PRO A 82 -80.92 -71.17 -6.80
CA PRO A 82 -79.90 -71.19 -7.85
C PRO A 82 -78.51 -70.81 -7.29
N SER A 83 -77.46 -71.49 -7.73
CA SER A 83 -76.08 -71.03 -7.49
C SER A 83 -75.80 -69.87 -8.44
N LEU A 84 -75.59 -68.67 -7.88
CA LEU A 84 -75.20 -67.49 -8.65
C LEU A 84 -73.70 -67.57 -8.98
N ASP A 85 -73.29 -66.97 -10.10
CA ASP A 85 -71.90 -66.97 -10.56
C ASP A 85 -71.54 -65.62 -11.20
N THR A 86 -70.27 -65.45 -11.56
CA THR A 86 -69.74 -64.32 -12.30
C THR A 86 -69.84 -64.53 -13.82
N CYS A 87 -69.88 -63.44 -14.57
CA CYS A 87 -69.89 -63.42 -16.03
C CYS A 87 -68.48 -63.10 -16.53
N SER A 88 -67.52 -64.03 -16.49
CA SER A 88 -66.12 -63.73 -16.86
C SER A 88 -65.89 -63.37 -18.35
N ASN A 89 -66.86 -63.62 -19.24
CA ASN A 89 -66.70 -63.56 -20.70
C ASN A 89 -67.67 -62.56 -21.36
N VAL A 90 -67.81 -61.36 -20.77
CA VAL A 90 -68.70 -60.32 -21.31
C VAL A 90 -67.96 -59.00 -21.45
N ASN A 91 -68.09 -58.35 -22.60
CA ASN A 91 -67.49 -57.03 -22.85
C ASN A 91 -68.34 -55.89 -22.25
N CYS A 92 -69.12 -56.18 -21.19
CA CYS A 92 -69.96 -55.20 -20.48
C CYS A 92 -69.32 -54.62 -19.21
N HIS A 93 -68.31 -55.29 -18.66
CA HIS A 93 -67.61 -54.90 -17.43
C HIS A 93 -66.11 -54.70 -17.68
N PHE A 94 -65.75 -53.99 -18.75
CA PHE A 94 -64.34 -53.68 -19.11
C PHE A 94 -63.44 -54.92 -19.13
N GLU A 95 -63.98 -56.06 -19.59
CA GLU A 95 -63.27 -57.35 -19.67
C GLU A 95 -62.67 -57.84 -18.34
N SER A 96 -63.20 -57.33 -17.22
CA SER A 96 -62.87 -57.76 -15.88
C SER A 96 -63.83 -58.84 -15.40
N MET A 97 -63.38 -59.68 -14.48
CA MET A 97 -64.26 -60.63 -13.80
C MET A 97 -65.39 -59.85 -13.10
N THR A 98 -66.64 -60.12 -13.48
CA THR A 98 -67.77 -59.38 -12.91
C THR A 98 -67.97 -59.74 -11.44
N PRO A 99 -68.61 -58.87 -10.65
CA PRO A 99 -69.18 -59.29 -9.38
C PRO A 99 -70.10 -60.50 -9.56
N LEU A 100 -70.30 -61.25 -8.47
CA LEU A 100 -71.28 -62.33 -8.43
C LEU A 100 -72.66 -61.76 -8.82
N TRP A 101 -73.41 -62.46 -9.69
CA TRP A 101 -74.77 -62.07 -10.01
C TRP A 101 -75.58 -61.86 -8.72
N GLY A 102 -76.35 -60.76 -8.62
CA GLY A 102 -77.07 -60.39 -7.40
C GLY A 102 -76.29 -59.61 -6.34
N SER A 103 -75.01 -59.29 -6.58
CA SER A 103 -74.24 -58.37 -5.73
C SER A 103 -74.84 -56.96 -5.69
N ALA A 104 -74.48 -56.18 -4.66
CA ALA A 104 -74.85 -54.78 -4.53
C ALA A 104 -74.44 -53.96 -5.77
N LEU A 105 -75.25 -52.98 -6.14
CA LEU A 105 -74.98 -52.11 -7.28
C LEU A 105 -73.85 -51.14 -6.97
N PHE A 106 -73.02 -50.86 -7.98
CA PHE A 106 -72.06 -49.77 -7.92
C PHE A 106 -72.78 -48.42 -7.80
N THR A 107 -72.23 -47.56 -6.96
CA THR A 107 -72.74 -46.24 -6.64
C THR A 107 -71.79 -45.15 -7.12
N TYR A 108 -72.35 -44.06 -7.65
CA TYR A 108 -71.59 -42.85 -7.92
C TYR A 108 -71.44 -42.02 -6.63
N PRO A 109 -70.25 -41.48 -6.32
CA PRO A 109 -68.98 -41.58 -7.04
C PRO A 109 -68.04 -42.69 -6.54
N GLY A 110 -68.44 -43.48 -5.53
CA GLY A 110 -67.53 -44.34 -4.75
C GLY A 110 -66.94 -45.54 -5.49
N ASP A 111 -67.67 -46.08 -6.47
CA ASP A 111 -67.34 -47.39 -7.06
C ASP A 111 -66.76 -47.29 -8.49
N CYS A 112 -66.27 -46.12 -8.89
CA CYS A 112 -65.69 -45.90 -10.23
C CYS A 112 -64.54 -46.86 -10.54
N SER A 113 -63.73 -47.19 -9.53
CA SER A 113 -62.58 -48.11 -9.65
C SER A 113 -62.98 -49.56 -9.89
N GLY A 114 -64.24 -49.92 -9.63
CA GLY A 114 -64.79 -51.25 -9.95
C GLY A 114 -64.88 -51.52 -11.45
N CYS A 115 -64.86 -50.47 -12.28
CA CYS A 115 -64.89 -50.55 -13.74
C CYS A 115 -63.67 -49.88 -14.41
N HIS A 116 -63.18 -48.77 -13.84
CA HIS A 116 -62.09 -47.98 -14.40
C HIS A 116 -60.81 -48.15 -13.57
N GLY A 117 -59.74 -48.70 -14.15
CA GLY A 117 -58.39 -48.43 -13.67
C GLY A 117 -58.08 -46.96 -13.97
N ALA A 118 -57.73 -46.15 -12.98
CA ALA A 118 -57.38 -44.74 -13.19
C ALA A 118 -55.89 -44.51 -12.84
N PRO A 119 -55.06 -44.06 -13.80
CA PRO A 119 -55.30 -44.08 -15.25
C PRO A 119 -55.43 -45.52 -15.79
N PRO A 120 -55.99 -45.75 -17.01
CA PRO A 120 -56.13 -47.10 -17.56
C PRO A 120 -54.78 -47.82 -17.54
N ASN A 121 -54.66 -48.87 -16.73
CA ASN A 121 -53.47 -49.71 -16.64
C ASN A 121 -53.37 -50.55 -17.91
N GLY A 122 -52.97 -49.94 -19.01
CA GLY A 122 -52.57 -50.65 -20.22
C GLY A 122 -51.25 -51.38 -19.95
N ALA A 123 -51.31 -52.57 -19.39
CA ALA A 123 -50.19 -53.49 -19.43
C ALA A 123 -49.99 -53.94 -20.89
N GLY A 124 -48.98 -53.40 -21.56
CA GLY A 124 -48.45 -53.95 -22.81
C GLY A 124 -49.04 -53.40 -24.12
N SER A 125 -48.12 -53.03 -25.01
CA SER A 125 -48.22 -52.98 -26.48
C SER A 125 -49.30 -52.15 -27.19
N SER A 126 -50.33 -51.62 -26.53
CA SER A 126 -51.19 -50.59 -27.12
C SER A 126 -50.66 -49.21 -26.73
N GLY A 127 -50.55 -48.28 -27.69
CA GLY A 127 -49.97 -46.94 -27.50
C GLY A 127 -50.59 -46.07 -26.39
N ALA A 128 -51.63 -46.53 -25.71
CA ALA A 128 -52.31 -45.84 -24.61
C ALA A 128 -51.47 -45.72 -23.32
N ALA A 129 -50.57 -46.67 -23.04
CA ALA A 129 -49.82 -46.71 -21.77
C ALA A 129 -48.80 -45.57 -21.59
N GLY A 130 -48.31 -44.98 -22.68
CA GLY A 130 -47.30 -43.91 -22.63
C GLY A 130 -47.89 -42.50 -22.57
N SER A 131 -48.99 -42.23 -23.29
CA SER A 131 -49.56 -40.88 -23.33
C SER A 131 -50.29 -40.51 -22.04
N HIS A 132 -51.03 -41.42 -21.42
CA HIS A 132 -51.66 -41.14 -20.11
C HIS A 132 -50.63 -40.89 -19.02
N ALA A 133 -49.58 -41.72 -18.91
CA ALA A 133 -48.52 -41.54 -17.92
C ALA A 133 -47.87 -40.14 -18.01
N ARG A 134 -47.57 -39.67 -19.23
CA ARG A 134 -47.00 -38.32 -19.43
C ARG A 134 -47.94 -37.18 -19.05
N HIS A 135 -49.25 -37.36 -19.22
CA HIS A 135 -50.22 -36.36 -18.77
C HIS A 135 -50.43 -36.44 -17.26
N ASP A 136 -50.34 -37.63 -16.67
CA ASP A 136 -50.42 -37.86 -15.22
C ASP A 136 -49.25 -37.21 -14.48
N ASP A 137 -48.07 -37.12 -15.11
CA ASP A 137 -46.92 -36.35 -14.58
C ASP A 137 -47.26 -34.88 -14.29
N TYR A 138 -48.19 -34.29 -15.07
CA TYR A 138 -48.66 -32.92 -14.88
C TYR A 138 -50.02 -32.82 -14.16
N PHE A 139 -50.89 -33.81 -14.38
CA PHE A 139 -52.25 -33.88 -13.86
C PHE A 139 -52.47 -35.18 -13.08
N PRO A 140 -51.84 -35.32 -11.90
CA PRO A 140 -51.78 -36.61 -11.21
C PRO A 140 -53.12 -37.04 -10.64
N GLY A 141 -53.52 -38.27 -10.94
CA GLY A 141 -54.64 -38.94 -10.28
C GLY A 141 -56.03 -38.66 -10.86
N ALA A 142 -56.98 -39.50 -10.45
CA ALA A 142 -58.30 -39.62 -11.09
C ALA A 142 -59.17 -38.35 -11.10
N ALA A 143 -58.94 -37.42 -10.17
CA ALA A 143 -59.65 -36.14 -10.15
C ALA A 143 -59.38 -35.29 -11.41
N HIS A 144 -58.27 -35.53 -12.10
CA HIS A 144 -57.86 -34.77 -13.27
C HIS A 144 -58.25 -35.40 -14.60
N CYS A 145 -58.94 -36.54 -14.62
CA CYS A 145 -59.54 -37.07 -15.85
C CYS A 145 -60.46 -36.03 -16.51
N ILE A 146 -61.09 -35.16 -15.70
CA ILE A 146 -61.94 -34.05 -16.16
C ILE A 146 -61.25 -33.06 -17.08
N LYS A 147 -59.90 -33.04 -17.11
CA LYS A 147 -59.08 -32.23 -18.01
C LYS A 147 -59.21 -32.66 -19.47
N CYS A 148 -59.58 -33.90 -19.73
CA CYS A 148 -59.77 -34.41 -21.10
C CYS A 148 -61.13 -35.10 -21.28
N HIS A 149 -61.66 -35.73 -20.24
CA HIS A 149 -62.91 -36.48 -20.28
C HIS A 149 -63.93 -35.78 -19.37
N PRO A 150 -64.94 -35.06 -19.91
CA PRO A 150 -65.98 -34.50 -19.06
C PRO A 150 -66.64 -35.61 -18.25
N GLY A 151 -66.72 -35.42 -16.93
CA GLY A 151 -67.28 -36.42 -16.03
C GLY A 151 -68.75 -36.70 -16.32
N HIS A 152 -69.19 -37.93 -16.07
CA HIS A 152 -70.61 -38.26 -16.02
C HIS A 152 -71.13 -38.02 -14.60
N THR A 153 -72.17 -37.19 -14.45
CA THR A 153 -72.74 -36.79 -13.16
C THR A 153 -73.71 -37.80 -12.55
N ALA A 154 -73.92 -38.94 -13.22
CA ALA A 154 -74.76 -40.04 -12.77
C ALA A 154 -74.16 -41.39 -13.20
N PHE A 155 -74.34 -42.42 -12.37
CA PHE A 155 -73.98 -43.79 -12.71
C PHE A 155 -74.83 -44.26 -13.91
N GLY A 156 -74.16 -44.63 -15.01
CA GLY A 156 -74.79 -45.33 -16.12
C GLY A 156 -74.47 -46.82 -16.02
N HIS A 157 -75.49 -47.66 -15.81
CA HIS A 157 -75.28 -49.10 -15.67
C HIS A 157 -74.68 -49.75 -16.95
N ALA A 158 -74.10 -50.96 -16.82
CA ALA A 158 -73.32 -51.71 -17.82
C ALA A 158 -74.03 -51.96 -19.17
N THR A 159 -75.33 -51.68 -19.29
CA THR A 159 -75.98 -51.44 -20.60
C THR A 159 -75.35 -50.28 -21.39
N SER A 160 -74.47 -49.52 -20.75
CA SER A 160 -73.58 -48.48 -21.29
C SER A 160 -72.32 -49.02 -21.97
N ALA A 161 -72.06 -50.32 -21.94
CA ALA A 161 -70.96 -50.93 -22.67
C ALA A 161 -71.09 -50.61 -24.18
N GLY A 162 -70.06 -49.97 -24.75
CA GLY A 162 -70.08 -49.46 -26.13
C GLY A 162 -70.54 -48.00 -26.27
N ARG A 163 -70.80 -47.26 -25.18
CA ARG A 163 -70.97 -45.80 -25.26
C ARG A 163 -69.64 -45.15 -25.66
N PRO A 164 -69.63 -44.22 -26.63
CA PRO A 164 -68.43 -43.46 -26.96
C PRO A 164 -67.91 -42.67 -25.76
N LEU A 165 -66.59 -42.70 -25.55
CA LEU A 165 -65.88 -41.74 -24.70
C LEU A 165 -66.13 -40.32 -25.23
N ILE A 166 -66.11 -39.35 -24.32
CA ILE A 166 -66.09 -37.94 -24.69
C ILE A 166 -64.68 -37.44 -24.42
N VAL A 167 -64.05 -36.82 -25.42
CA VAL A 167 -62.71 -36.22 -25.30
C VAL A 167 -62.81 -34.75 -25.64
N ILE A 168 -62.79 -33.92 -24.61
CA ILE A 168 -62.75 -32.46 -24.69
C ILE A 168 -61.52 -32.02 -23.88
N PRO A 169 -60.37 -31.81 -24.54
CA PRO A 169 -59.21 -31.26 -23.87
C PRO A 169 -59.53 -29.90 -23.25
N LYS A 170 -58.97 -29.63 -22.09
CA LYS A 170 -59.14 -28.39 -21.35
C LYS A 170 -57.81 -27.83 -20.92
N ASP A 171 -57.76 -26.53 -20.73
CA ASP A 171 -56.59 -25.88 -20.15
C ASP A 171 -56.52 -26.11 -18.61
N PRO A 172 -55.42 -25.68 -17.94
CA PRO A 172 -55.31 -25.83 -16.48
C PRO A 172 -56.47 -25.22 -15.69
N ALA A 173 -57.16 -24.20 -16.23
CA ALA A 173 -58.33 -23.56 -15.62
C ALA A 173 -59.66 -24.28 -15.92
N ASN A 174 -59.64 -25.49 -16.51
CA ASN A 174 -60.81 -26.29 -16.90
C ASN A 174 -61.67 -25.67 -18.02
N VAL A 175 -61.12 -24.79 -18.85
CA VAL A 175 -61.83 -24.23 -20.00
C VAL A 175 -61.64 -25.17 -21.20
N PRO A 176 -62.71 -25.61 -21.90
CA PRO A 176 -62.60 -26.39 -23.14
C PRO A 176 -61.69 -25.71 -24.15
N PHE A 177 -60.68 -26.44 -24.63
CA PHE A 177 -59.60 -25.88 -25.44
C PHE A 177 -58.94 -26.94 -26.33
N GLY A 178 -59.21 -26.86 -27.63
CA GLY A 178 -58.73 -27.83 -28.62
C GLY A 178 -59.69 -28.98 -28.87
N SER A 179 -59.24 -29.97 -29.66
CA SER A 179 -60.05 -31.13 -30.05
C SER A 179 -59.22 -32.40 -30.24
N TYR A 180 -59.90 -33.55 -30.21
CA TYR A 180 -59.35 -34.87 -30.50
C TYR A 180 -60.12 -35.49 -31.68
N SER A 181 -59.41 -35.94 -32.70
CA SER A 181 -60.02 -36.47 -33.93
C SER A 181 -60.16 -37.99 -33.97
N GLY A 182 -59.77 -38.69 -32.89
CA GLY A 182 -59.69 -40.14 -32.89
C GLY A 182 -61.01 -40.83 -32.61
N PRO A 183 -61.10 -42.13 -32.91
CA PRO A 183 -62.16 -42.98 -32.40
C PRO A 183 -62.27 -42.91 -30.87
N VAL A 184 -63.51 -43.01 -30.40
CA VAL A 184 -63.88 -42.91 -28.98
C VAL A 184 -64.70 -44.12 -28.52
N GLY A 185 -64.92 -45.10 -29.39
CA GLY A 185 -65.71 -46.31 -29.12
C GLY A 185 -64.89 -47.59 -28.97
N ASP A 186 -63.57 -47.48 -29.10
CA ASP A 186 -62.56 -48.54 -29.17
C ASP A 186 -61.61 -48.46 -27.96
N TYR A 187 -62.19 -48.56 -26.76
CA TYR A 187 -61.48 -48.39 -25.49
C TYR A 187 -61.33 -49.69 -24.69
N LEU A 188 -61.87 -50.80 -25.18
CA LEU A 188 -61.76 -52.08 -24.49
C LEU A 188 -60.41 -52.74 -24.81
N PRO A 189 -59.77 -53.42 -23.83
CA PRO A 189 -58.47 -54.08 -24.07
C PRO A 189 -58.47 -55.10 -25.21
N SER A 190 -59.59 -55.79 -25.47
CA SER A 190 -59.67 -56.75 -26.59
C SER A 190 -59.92 -56.12 -27.95
N GLN A 191 -60.11 -54.80 -28.04
CA GLN A 191 -60.36 -54.10 -29.30
C GLN A 191 -59.05 -53.60 -29.93
N GLU A 192 -59.04 -53.47 -31.26
CA GLU A 192 -57.96 -52.78 -31.96
C GLU A 192 -58.15 -51.27 -31.77
N ASN A 193 -57.41 -50.69 -30.82
CA ASN A 193 -57.53 -49.29 -30.46
C ASN A 193 -56.78 -48.43 -31.49
N ARG A 194 -57.50 -47.53 -32.17
CA ARG A 194 -56.94 -46.56 -33.12
C ARG A 194 -56.89 -45.19 -32.47
N PHE A 195 -55.73 -44.55 -32.56
CA PHE A 195 -55.53 -43.24 -31.95
C PHE A 195 -55.71 -42.10 -32.94
N GLY A 196 -56.20 -40.96 -32.44
CA GLY A 196 -56.37 -39.74 -33.22
C GLY A 196 -55.36 -38.65 -32.92
N ASN A 197 -55.54 -37.52 -33.59
CA ASN A 197 -54.69 -36.34 -33.42
C ASN A 197 -55.34 -35.34 -32.47
N CYS A 198 -54.50 -34.73 -31.65
CA CYS A 198 -54.82 -33.56 -30.85
C CYS A 198 -54.59 -32.29 -31.67
N MET A 199 -55.56 -31.37 -31.68
CA MET A 199 -55.49 -30.14 -32.46
C MET A 199 -55.82 -28.92 -31.60
N ASN A 200 -55.17 -27.78 -31.89
CA ASN A 200 -55.41 -26.49 -31.25
C ASN A 200 -55.30 -26.53 -29.71
N ILE A 201 -54.32 -27.28 -29.20
CA ILE A 201 -54.08 -27.43 -27.76
C ILE A 201 -52.87 -26.56 -27.36
N TYR A 202 -53.02 -25.82 -26.26
CA TYR A 202 -52.01 -24.87 -25.78
C TYR A 202 -50.71 -25.59 -25.37
N CYS A 203 -50.83 -26.72 -24.66
CA CYS A 203 -49.69 -27.51 -24.18
C CYS A 203 -48.84 -28.14 -25.30
N HIS A 204 -49.40 -28.27 -26.51
CA HIS A 204 -48.71 -28.79 -27.69
C HIS A 204 -48.66 -27.72 -28.78
N SER A 205 -48.19 -26.53 -28.41
CA SER A 205 -48.04 -25.38 -29.32
C SER A 205 -46.60 -24.88 -29.31
N ASN A 206 -46.31 -23.90 -30.15
CA ASN A 206 -45.03 -23.20 -30.11
C ASN A 206 -44.97 -22.07 -29.04
N GLY A 207 -45.86 -22.09 -28.03
CA GLY A 207 -45.79 -21.22 -26.84
C GLY A 207 -45.80 -19.71 -27.07
N THR A 208 -45.90 -19.27 -28.34
CA THR A 208 -46.01 -17.84 -28.68
C THR A 208 -47.38 -17.26 -28.31
N SER A 209 -48.36 -18.13 -28.04
CA SER A 209 -49.73 -17.79 -27.66
C SER A 209 -49.83 -16.85 -26.47
N LEU A 210 -48.88 -16.93 -25.52
CA LEU A 210 -48.80 -15.98 -24.42
C LEU A 210 -48.60 -14.53 -24.89
N SER A 211 -47.81 -14.33 -25.93
CA SER A 211 -47.49 -13.01 -26.47
C SER A 211 -48.41 -12.57 -27.61
N THR A 212 -48.91 -13.51 -28.41
CA THR A 212 -49.67 -13.21 -29.64
C THR A 212 -51.18 -13.38 -29.48
N GLY A 213 -51.63 -14.07 -28.42
CA GLY A 213 -53.03 -14.48 -28.26
C GLY A 213 -53.49 -15.56 -29.25
N THR A 214 -52.60 -16.06 -30.11
CA THR A 214 -52.89 -17.06 -31.15
C THR A 214 -52.18 -18.37 -30.84
N ILE A 215 -52.81 -19.52 -31.13
CA ILE A 215 -52.16 -20.83 -31.02
C ILE A 215 -51.73 -21.24 -32.43
N PRO A 216 -50.43 -21.21 -32.77
CA PRO A 216 -50.01 -21.72 -34.06
C PRO A 216 -50.15 -23.25 -34.04
N ALA A 217 -50.78 -23.79 -35.08
CA ALA A 217 -50.90 -25.23 -35.31
C ALA A 217 -49.56 -25.85 -35.76
N LEU A 218 -48.47 -25.56 -35.04
CA LEU A 218 -47.13 -26.00 -35.42
C LEU A 218 -46.99 -27.52 -35.28
N ILE A 219 -47.75 -28.13 -34.36
CA ILE A 219 -47.85 -29.59 -34.22
C ILE A 219 -49.28 -30.04 -33.97
N THR A 220 -49.58 -31.22 -34.50
CA THR A 220 -50.80 -32.00 -34.23
C THR A 220 -50.38 -33.38 -33.72
N PRO A 221 -50.03 -33.53 -32.43
CA PRO A 221 -49.52 -34.80 -31.93
C PRO A 221 -50.60 -35.88 -31.98
N ALA A 222 -50.21 -37.07 -32.44
CA ALA A 222 -51.03 -38.27 -32.36
C ALA A 222 -51.00 -38.83 -30.93
N TRP A 223 -52.16 -39.19 -30.39
CA TRP A 223 -52.23 -39.92 -29.12
C TRP A 223 -51.54 -41.28 -29.27
N GLY A 224 -50.76 -41.69 -28.28
CA GLY A 224 -49.91 -42.89 -28.35
C GLY A 224 -48.69 -42.79 -29.28
N GLY A 225 -48.37 -41.59 -29.78
CA GLY A 225 -47.17 -41.33 -30.58
C GLY A 225 -45.85 -41.30 -29.78
N THR A 226 -44.74 -41.13 -30.50
CA THR A 226 -43.39 -41.00 -29.91
C THR A 226 -43.28 -39.74 -29.02
N PRO A 227 -42.37 -39.72 -28.03
CA PRO A 227 -42.02 -38.48 -27.33
C PRO A 227 -41.70 -37.34 -28.30
N LEU A 228 -42.15 -36.12 -27.96
CA LEU A 228 -41.82 -34.91 -28.71
C LEU A 228 -40.47 -34.36 -28.24
N ALA A 229 -39.62 -33.95 -29.18
CA ALA A 229 -38.40 -33.21 -28.87
C ALA A 229 -38.72 -31.71 -28.73
N CYS A 230 -37.84 -30.93 -28.11
CA CYS A 230 -37.99 -29.48 -27.99
C CYS A 230 -38.22 -28.82 -29.36
N THR A 231 -37.47 -29.27 -30.38
CA THR A 231 -37.54 -28.81 -31.78
C THR A 231 -38.85 -29.13 -32.48
N SER A 232 -39.64 -30.07 -31.94
CA SER A 232 -40.96 -30.38 -32.46
C SER A 232 -41.94 -29.24 -32.18
N CYS A 233 -41.82 -28.53 -31.05
CA CYS A 233 -42.75 -27.46 -30.66
C CYS A 233 -42.22 -26.06 -31.00
N HIS A 234 -40.92 -25.82 -30.84
CA HIS A 234 -40.28 -24.52 -31.08
C HIS A 234 -38.87 -24.73 -31.61
N ALA A 235 -38.33 -23.77 -32.34
CA ALA A 235 -36.89 -23.79 -32.60
C ALA A 235 -36.09 -23.80 -31.28
N SER A 236 -34.95 -24.49 -31.27
CA SER A 236 -34.04 -24.58 -30.13
C SER A 236 -32.71 -23.94 -30.53
N PRO A 237 -32.45 -22.67 -30.15
CA PRO A 237 -33.30 -21.72 -29.42
C PRO A 237 -34.42 -21.09 -30.29
N PRO A 238 -35.37 -20.33 -29.69
CA PRO A 238 -36.46 -19.70 -30.43
C PRO A 238 -35.96 -18.79 -31.57
N ASP A 239 -36.34 -19.13 -32.79
CA ASP A 239 -35.94 -18.47 -34.04
C ASP A 239 -37.01 -17.47 -34.47
N TYR A 240 -37.03 -16.31 -33.82
CA TYR A 240 -37.88 -15.19 -34.19
C TYR A 240 -37.10 -13.86 -34.09
N PRO A 241 -37.39 -12.85 -34.93
CA PRO A 241 -36.68 -11.57 -34.89
C PRO A 241 -36.83 -10.83 -33.56
N ASN A 242 -35.80 -10.09 -33.15
CA ASN A 242 -35.89 -9.22 -31.97
C ASN A 242 -37.06 -8.23 -32.12
N GLY A 243 -38.01 -8.25 -31.19
CA GLY A 243 -39.21 -7.41 -31.19
C GLY A 243 -40.45 -8.05 -31.80
N ALA A 244 -40.36 -9.24 -32.40
CA ALA A 244 -41.51 -9.94 -32.99
C ALA A 244 -41.42 -11.46 -32.76
N PRO A 245 -42.26 -12.05 -31.89
CA PRO A 245 -43.36 -11.43 -31.13
C PRO A 245 -42.91 -10.65 -29.88
N LYS A 246 -41.62 -10.68 -29.50
CA LYS A 246 -41.07 -9.96 -28.34
C LYS A 246 -39.55 -9.79 -28.48
N ALA A 247 -38.93 -9.11 -27.52
CA ALA A 247 -37.47 -8.99 -27.47
C ALA A 247 -36.78 -10.36 -27.54
N ASN A 248 -35.73 -10.47 -28.36
CA ASN A 248 -34.93 -11.67 -28.54
C ASN A 248 -33.43 -11.33 -28.50
N SER A 249 -32.67 -12.12 -27.76
CA SER A 249 -31.20 -12.07 -27.74
C SER A 249 -30.58 -13.46 -27.75
N HIS A 250 -31.35 -14.51 -28.04
CA HIS A 250 -30.85 -15.89 -28.11
C HIS A 250 -29.73 -16.03 -29.13
N ALA A 251 -29.86 -15.45 -30.33
CA ALA A 251 -28.80 -15.52 -31.34
C ALA A 251 -27.43 -15.03 -30.83
N ARG A 252 -27.41 -14.02 -29.94
CA ARG A 252 -26.16 -13.51 -29.36
C ARG A 252 -25.58 -14.45 -28.30
N HIS A 253 -26.42 -15.06 -27.47
CA HIS A 253 -25.97 -15.99 -26.43
C HIS A 253 -25.63 -17.38 -27.00
N GLN A 254 -26.35 -17.82 -28.05
CA GLN A 254 -26.06 -19.06 -28.77
C GLN A 254 -24.74 -18.98 -29.55
N GLN A 255 -24.40 -17.82 -30.13
CA GLN A 255 -23.07 -17.58 -30.71
C GLN A 255 -21.93 -17.80 -29.70
N LYS A 256 -22.23 -17.84 -28.40
CA LYS A 256 -21.28 -18.10 -27.31
C LYS A 256 -21.37 -19.51 -26.73
N GLY A 257 -22.19 -20.38 -27.32
CA GLY A 257 -22.34 -21.76 -26.86
C GLY A 257 -23.05 -21.92 -25.53
N TYR A 258 -23.83 -20.91 -25.09
CA TYR A 258 -24.67 -21.09 -23.90
C TYR A 258 -25.86 -21.99 -24.22
N ASP A 259 -25.98 -23.06 -23.44
CA ASP A 259 -27.13 -23.94 -23.52
C ASP A 259 -28.36 -23.36 -22.79
N CYS A 260 -29.53 -23.95 -23.02
CA CYS A 260 -30.81 -23.52 -22.45
C CYS A 260 -30.78 -23.45 -20.91
N SER A 261 -30.13 -24.41 -20.25
CA SER A 261 -30.05 -24.56 -18.79
C SER A 261 -29.25 -23.45 -18.12
N ALA A 262 -28.47 -22.67 -18.88
CA ALA A 262 -27.81 -21.47 -18.37
C ALA A 262 -28.83 -20.41 -17.90
N CYS A 263 -29.99 -20.32 -18.58
CA CYS A 263 -31.02 -19.31 -18.33
C CYS A 263 -32.40 -19.89 -18.01
N HIS A 264 -32.66 -21.16 -18.34
CA HIS A 264 -33.93 -21.84 -18.15
C HIS A 264 -33.74 -23.09 -17.28
N PHE A 265 -32.88 -23.03 -16.27
CA PHE A 265 -32.55 -24.17 -15.41
C PHE A 265 -33.77 -24.81 -14.74
N GLY A 266 -34.71 -23.96 -14.29
CA GLY A 266 -35.97 -24.39 -13.72
C GLY A 266 -36.89 -25.14 -14.70
N THR A 267 -36.66 -25.00 -16.01
CA THR A 267 -37.42 -25.64 -17.09
C THR A 267 -36.67 -26.84 -17.67
N THR A 268 -35.34 -26.73 -17.86
CA THR A 268 -34.45 -27.81 -18.31
C THR A 268 -33.10 -27.71 -17.62
N ALA A 269 -32.67 -28.80 -16.99
CA ALA A 269 -31.37 -28.88 -16.32
C ALA A 269 -30.27 -29.45 -17.24
N ASP A 270 -30.65 -30.25 -18.24
CA ASP A 270 -29.76 -31.03 -19.10
C ASP A 270 -29.82 -30.64 -20.59
N ASN A 271 -30.62 -29.63 -20.93
CA ASN A 271 -30.86 -29.15 -22.30
C ASN A 271 -31.57 -30.13 -23.23
N ALA A 272 -31.98 -31.29 -22.71
CA ALA A 272 -32.59 -32.36 -23.48
C ALA A 272 -34.00 -32.69 -22.99
N THR A 273 -34.28 -32.49 -21.70
CA THR A 273 -35.55 -32.84 -21.06
C THR A 273 -36.16 -31.65 -20.32
N ILE A 274 -37.49 -31.65 -20.20
CA ILE A 274 -38.23 -30.67 -19.41
C ILE A 274 -38.32 -31.19 -17.97
N SER A 275 -37.58 -30.56 -17.05
CA SER A 275 -37.54 -30.96 -15.64
C SER A 275 -38.64 -30.29 -14.80
N GLY A 276 -39.10 -29.09 -15.20
CA GLY A 276 -40.18 -28.36 -14.55
C GLY A 276 -41.36 -28.18 -15.51
N LEU A 277 -42.27 -29.17 -15.54
CA LEU A 277 -43.45 -29.14 -16.41
C LEU A 277 -44.37 -27.97 -16.07
N ASP A 278 -44.54 -27.66 -14.79
CA ASP A 278 -45.27 -26.49 -14.29
C ASP A 278 -44.74 -25.18 -14.87
N ARG A 279 -43.42 -25.00 -14.89
CA ARG A 279 -42.78 -23.80 -15.45
C ARG A 279 -42.79 -23.78 -16.98
N HIS A 280 -42.84 -24.93 -17.64
CA HIS A 280 -42.88 -24.96 -19.10
C HIS A 280 -44.23 -24.52 -19.66
N VAL A 281 -45.34 -24.83 -18.97
CA VAL A 281 -46.71 -24.59 -19.47
C VAL A 281 -47.53 -23.61 -18.61
N ASN A 282 -46.92 -22.87 -17.68
CA ASN A 282 -47.59 -21.89 -16.80
C ASN A 282 -48.03 -20.59 -17.49
N LYS A 283 -47.85 -20.44 -18.81
CA LYS A 283 -48.10 -19.18 -19.53
C LYS A 283 -47.21 -18.03 -19.00
N ALA A 284 -45.97 -18.30 -18.61
CA ALA A 284 -44.96 -17.30 -18.28
C ALA A 284 -43.63 -17.58 -19.00
N PHE A 285 -42.70 -16.62 -18.94
CA PHE A 285 -41.31 -16.83 -19.38
C PHE A 285 -40.45 -17.00 -18.14
N ASP A 286 -40.26 -18.24 -17.71
CA ASP A 286 -39.45 -18.57 -16.55
C ASP A 286 -37.97 -18.55 -16.91
N ILE A 287 -37.27 -17.54 -16.37
CA ILE A 287 -35.81 -17.43 -16.42
C ILE A 287 -35.29 -17.73 -15.03
N SER A 288 -34.39 -18.70 -14.94
CA SER A 288 -33.69 -19.10 -13.73
C SER A 288 -32.33 -19.69 -14.10
N SER A 289 -31.30 -19.33 -13.36
CA SER A 289 -29.98 -19.94 -13.47
C SER A 289 -29.78 -20.98 -12.37
N GLY A 290 -29.02 -22.04 -12.66
CA GLY A 290 -28.64 -23.05 -11.65
C GLY A 290 -27.69 -22.52 -10.56
N THR A 291 -27.14 -21.32 -10.74
CA THR A 291 -26.40 -20.55 -9.72
C THR A 291 -27.25 -19.34 -9.35
N ASP A 292 -27.42 -19.01 -8.07
CA ASP A 292 -28.41 -18.08 -7.50
C ASP A 292 -28.35 -16.60 -7.95
N ALA A 293 -27.67 -16.28 -9.04
CA ALA A 293 -27.34 -14.93 -9.41
C ALA A 293 -28.20 -14.34 -10.54
N LEU A 294 -28.81 -15.06 -11.50
CA LEU A 294 -29.58 -14.36 -12.54
C LEU A 294 -31.01 -14.03 -12.08
N SER A 295 -31.34 -12.74 -11.97
CA SER A 295 -32.73 -12.27 -11.78
C SER A 295 -33.27 -11.58 -13.02
N TYR A 296 -34.54 -11.85 -13.36
CA TYR A 296 -35.21 -11.33 -14.54
C TYR A 296 -36.56 -10.72 -14.18
N THR A 297 -36.82 -9.52 -14.69
CA THR A 297 -38.15 -8.89 -14.62
C THR A 297 -38.76 -8.86 -16.02
N PHE A 298 -39.90 -9.54 -16.19
CA PHE A 298 -40.58 -9.61 -17.47
C PHE A 298 -41.24 -8.27 -17.86
N VAL A 299 -40.95 -7.82 -19.08
CA VAL A 299 -41.68 -6.74 -19.79
C VAL A 299 -41.77 -7.12 -21.27
N GLN A 300 -42.95 -6.95 -21.89
CA GLN A 300 -43.19 -7.33 -23.30
C GLN A 300 -42.20 -6.70 -24.30
N THR A 301 -41.68 -5.51 -23.99
CA THR A 301 -40.75 -4.74 -24.84
C THR A 301 -39.28 -5.07 -24.62
N GLY A 302 -38.94 -5.99 -23.70
CA GLY A 302 -37.56 -6.31 -23.33
C GLY A 302 -37.37 -6.19 -21.82
N GLY A 303 -37.49 -7.31 -21.12
CA GLY A 303 -37.27 -7.38 -19.67
C GLY A 303 -35.85 -7.03 -19.26
N THR A 304 -35.67 -6.61 -18.01
CA THR A 304 -34.35 -6.30 -17.44
C THR A 304 -33.76 -7.54 -16.78
N CYS A 305 -32.48 -7.78 -17.03
CA CYS A 305 -31.69 -8.74 -16.26
C CYS A 305 -30.88 -8.00 -15.21
N SER A 306 -30.71 -8.63 -14.06
CA SER A 306 -29.79 -8.18 -13.02
C SER A 306 -29.01 -9.37 -12.46
N ASN A 307 -27.91 -9.06 -11.79
CA ASN A 307 -27.10 -10.03 -11.05
C ASN A 307 -26.42 -11.11 -11.94
N GLY A 308 -26.26 -10.87 -13.24
CA GLY A 308 -25.47 -11.75 -14.13
C GLY A 308 -23.96 -11.46 -14.11
N TYR A 309 -23.11 -12.49 -14.06
CA TYR A 309 -21.65 -12.33 -14.15
C TYR A 309 -21.19 -11.66 -15.47
N CYS A 310 -21.73 -12.13 -16.61
CA CYS A 310 -21.32 -11.68 -17.95
C CYS A 310 -21.77 -10.24 -18.27
N HIS A 311 -22.84 -9.79 -17.61
CA HIS A 311 -23.26 -8.40 -17.59
C HIS A 311 -23.00 -7.89 -16.18
N SER A 312 -21.75 -7.84 -15.70
CA SER A 312 -21.40 -7.23 -14.41
C SER A 312 -20.40 -6.10 -14.63
N ASN A 313 -19.82 -5.55 -13.55
CA ASN A 313 -18.68 -4.64 -13.64
C ASN A 313 -17.31 -5.37 -13.70
N GLY A 314 -17.29 -6.70 -13.88
CA GLY A 314 -16.06 -7.50 -14.04
C GLY A 314 -15.25 -7.66 -12.75
N THR A 315 -15.75 -7.13 -11.63
CA THR A 315 -15.13 -7.32 -10.32
C THR A 315 -15.59 -8.61 -9.63
N SER A 316 -16.66 -9.23 -10.13
CA SER A 316 -17.37 -10.34 -9.48
C SER A 316 -16.55 -11.60 -9.29
N ALA A 317 -15.67 -11.94 -10.24
CA ALA A 317 -14.76 -13.08 -10.09
C ALA A 317 -13.80 -12.90 -8.90
N SER A 318 -13.44 -11.66 -8.56
CA SER A 318 -12.53 -11.34 -7.46
C SER A 318 -13.22 -11.03 -6.14
N THR A 319 -14.43 -10.49 -6.17
CA THR A 319 -15.16 -10.08 -4.96
C THR A 319 -16.10 -11.16 -4.44
N GLY A 320 -16.46 -12.14 -5.28
CA GLY A 320 -17.60 -13.04 -5.02
C GLY A 320 -18.95 -12.33 -5.02
N ILE A 321 -18.98 -11.02 -5.32
CA ILE A 321 -20.18 -10.19 -5.32
C ILE A 321 -20.47 -9.80 -6.76
N ILE A 322 -21.67 -10.10 -7.25
CA ILE A 322 -22.17 -9.58 -8.51
C ILE A 322 -22.90 -8.28 -8.20
N PRO A 323 -22.34 -7.10 -8.56
CA PRO A 323 -23.00 -5.84 -8.24
C PRO A 323 -24.34 -5.76 -8.98
N SER A 324 -25.35 -5.22 -8.30
CA SER A 324 -26.70 -5.05 -8.86
C SER A 324 -26.76 -4.07 -10.05
N TYR A 325 -25.66 -3.39 -10.38
CA TYR A 325 -25.56 -2.43 -11.46
C TYR A 325 -25.07 -3.07 -12.74
N THR A 326 -26.05 -3.45 -13.57
CA THR A 326 -25.93 -3.66 -15.01
C THR A 326 -27.34 -3.89 -15.54
N SER A 327 -28.01 -2.80 -15.91
CA SER A 327 -29.33 -2.83 -16.55
C SER A 327 -29.20 -3.29 -18.01
N ALA A 328 -28.72 -4.51 -18.23
CA ALA A 328 -28.78 -5.13 -19.55
C ALA A 328 -30.25 -5.48 -19.81
N SER A 329 -30.86 -4.79 -20.76
CA SER A 329 -32.21 -5.09 -21.21
C SER A 329 -32.16 -6.12 -22.34
N TRP A 330 -33.04 -7.11 -22.29
CA TRP A 330 -33.14 -8.08 -23.37
C TRP A 330 -33.48 -7.34 -24.68
N GLY A 331 -32.73 -7.61 -25.75
CA GLY A 331 -32.93 -6.97 -27.05
C GLY A 331 -32.32 -5.57 -27.22
N SER A 332 -31.50 -5.08 -26.27
CA SER A 332 -30.95 -3.70 -26.25
C SER A 332 -29.83 -3.38 -27.26
N GLY A 333 -29.58 -4.22 -28.27
CA GLY A 333 -28.50 -4.00 -29.25
C GLY A 333 -27.09 -4.18 -28.67
N THR A 334 -26.07 -3.69 -29.38
CA THR A 334 -24.66 -3.83 -29.00
C THR A 334 -24.33 -2.93 -27.80
N LEU A 335 -23.74 -3.52 -26.75
CA LEU A 335 -23.27 -2.78 -25.57
C LEU A 335 -21.87 -2.18 -25.83
N SER A 336 -21.63 -0.97 -25.34
CA SER A 336 -20.30 -0.36 -25.31
C SER A 336 -19.49 -0.86 -24.10
N CYS A 337 -18.16 -0.67 -24.10
CA CYS A 337 -17.31 -1.03 -22.96
C CYS A 337 -17.81 -0.38 -21.65
N ALA A 338 -18.21 0.89 -21.75
CA ALA A 338 -18.77 1.70 -20.66
C ALA A 338 -20.11 1.19 -20.13
N SER A 339 -20.82 0.35 -20.89
CA SER A 339 -22.10 -0.24 -20.49
C SER A 339 -21.94 -1.31 -19.41
N CYS A 340 -20.72 -1.86 -19.25
CA CYS A 340 -20.43 -2.86 -18.23
C CYS A 340 -19.47 -2.30 -17.18
N HIS A 341 -18.36 -1.68 -17.58
CA HIS A 341 -17.30 -1.21 -16.66
C HIS A 341 -16.83 0.18 -17.07
N ALA A 342 -16.27 0.94 -16.13
CA ALA A 342 -15.58 2.18 -16.49
C ALA A 342 -14.40 1.91 -17.44
N TYR A 343 -14.12 2.85 -18.33
CA TYR A 343 -13.06 2.75 -19.34
C TYR A 343 -12.00 3.83 -19.09
N PRO A 344 -10.89 3.54 -18.39
CA PRO A 344 -10.52 2.30 -17.69
C PRO A 344 -11.20 2.16 -16.30
N PRO A 345 -11.03 1.03 -15.58
CA PRO A 345 -11.65 0.82 -14.28
C PRO A 345 -11.30 1.92 -13.25
N ALA A 346 -12.32 2.62 -12.74
CA ALA A 346 -12.18 3.84 -11.94
C ALA A 346 -12.34 3.66 -10.42
N TYR A 347 -12.36 2.42 -9.93
CA TYR A 347 -12.51 2.16 -8.49
C TYR A 347 -11.22 2.45 -7.70
N ALA A 348 -11.34 2.75 -6.41
CA ALA A 348 -10.18 3.06 -5.57
C ALA A 348 -9.23 1.86 -5.44
N ASN A 349 -7.93 2.11 -5.36
CA ASN A 349 -6.95 1.05 -5.14
C ASN A 349 -7.25 0.28 -3.83
N LYS A 350 -7.26 -1.05 -3.91
CA LYS A 350 -7.68 -2.02 -2.87
C LYS A 350 -9.19 -2.14 -2.63
N THR A 351 -10.01 -1.35 -3.32
CA THR A 351 -11.46 -1.38 -3.16
C THR A 351 -12.12 -1.44 -4.54
N PRO A 352 -12.48 -2.64 -5.05
CA PRO A 352 -12.42 -3.96 -4.40
C PRO A 352 -11.07 -4.68 -4.45
N LYS A 353 -10.11 -4.20 -5.26
CA LYS A 353 -8.79 -4.85 -5.43
C LYS A 353 -7.73 -3.86 -5.87
N ALA A 354 -6.50 -4.33 -6.00
CA ALA A 354 -5.37 -3.55 -6.52
C ALA A 354 -5.75 -2.83 -7.84
N ASN A 355 -5.64 -1.51 -7.86
CA ASN A 355 -5.94 -0.69 -9.04
C ASN A 355 -4.83 0.33 -9.29
N SER A 356 -4.10 0.15 -10.39
CA SER A 356 -3.13 1.13 -10.92
C SER A 356 -3.60 1.77 -12.23
N HIS A 357 -4.81 1.50 -12.73
CA HIS A 357 -5.32 2.11 -13.96
C HIS A 357 -5.33 3.64 -13.91
N PRO A 358 -5.78 4.31 -12.83
CA PRO A 358 -5.80 5.78 -12.81
C PRO A 358 -4.42 6.40 -13.07
N LYS A 359 -3.36 5.75 -12.57
CA LYS A 359 -1.98 6.18 -12.82
C LYS A 359 -1.60 5.94 -14.27
N HIS A 360 -1.74 4.74 -14.82
CA HIS A 360 -1.37 4.46 -16.22
C HIS A 360 -2.19 5.26 -17.24
N ASN A 361 -3.45 5.56 -16.93
CA ASN A 361 -4.29 6.44 -17.74
C ASN A 361 -3.74 7.88 -17.81
N THR A 362 -3.05 8.35 -16.77
CA THR A 362 -2.35 9.65 -16.79
C THR A 362 -1.26 9.67 -17.86
N TYR A 363 -0.67 8.51 -18.19
CA TYR A 363 0.33 8.32 -19.24
C TYR A 363 -0.27 8.07 -20.63
N GLY A 364 -1.61 8.09 -20.76
CA GLY A 364 -2.30 7.87 -22.03
C GLY A 364 -2.24 6.42 -22.54
N TYR A 365 -1.93 5.45 -21.66
CA TYR A 365 -1.94 4.04 -22.06
C TYR A 365 -3.37 3.50 -22.15
N GLY A 366 -3.77 3.15 -23.37
CA GLY A 366 -5.02 2.45 -23.66
C GLY A 366 -4.97 0.97 -23.27
N CYS A 367 -6.14 0.31 -23.32
CA CYS A 367 -6.26 -1.10 -22.94
C CYS A 367 -5.41 -2.03 -23.83
N ASP A 368 -5.24 -1.69 -25.11
CA ASP A 368 -4.41 -2.41 -26.09
C ASP A 368 -2.95 -2.56 -25.69
N LYS A 369 -2.45 -1.68 -24.83
CA LYS A 369 -1.06 -1.71 -24.38
C LYS A 369 -0.78 -2.87 -23.42
N CYS A 370 -1.78 -3.26 -22.63
CA CYS A 370 -1.65 -4.26 -21.57
C CYS A 370 -2.60 -5.45 -21.70
N HIS A 371 -3.69 -5.33 -22.46
CA HIS A 371 -4.71 -6.36 -22.66
C HIS A 371 -4.79 -6.73 -24.14
N TYR A 372 -3.64 -6.84 -24.82
CA TYR A 372 -3.58 -7.00 -26.27
C TYR A 372 -4.26 -8.27 -26.79
N SER A 373 -4.25 -9.33 -25.97
CA SER A 373 -4.96 -10.58 -26.26
C SER A 373 -6.49 -10.44 -26.17
N THR A 374 -7.01 -9.37 -25.56
CA THR A 374 -8.44 -9.06 -25.42
C THR A 374 -8.89 -7.95 -26.36
N THR A 375 -8.04 -6.95 -26.60
CA THR A 375 -8.30 -5.80 -27.49
C THR A 375 -7.03 -5.36 -28.20
N ALA A 376 -7.08 -5.18 -29.52
CA ALA A 376 -5.92 -4.76 -30.30
C ALA A 376 -5.84 -3.22 -30.49
N ASP A 377 -6.97 -2.52 -30.34
CA ASP A 377 -7.14 -1.09 -30.58
C ASP A 377 -7.54 -0.30 -29.31
N GLY A 378 -7.78 -1.01 -28.21
CA GLY A 378 -8.19 -0.49 -26.91
C GLY A 378 -9.70 -0.31 -26.81
N VAL A 379 -10.40 -0.10 -27.93
CA VAL A 379 -11.81 0.30 -27.97
C VAL A 379 -12.76 -0.81 -28.37
N THR A 380 -12.27 -1.89 -28.98
CA THR A 380 -13.06 -3.07 -29.37
C THR A 380 -12.51 -4.36 -28.75
N ILE A 381 -13.40 -5.29 -28.40
CA ILE A 381 -13.01 -6.61 -27.88
C ILE A 381 -12.73 -7.52 -29.08
N SER A 382 -11.45 -7.81 -29.34
CA SER A 382 -10.99 -8.68 -30.43
C SER A 382 -11.12 -10.17 -30.09
N ASN A 383 -10.96 -10.53 -28.82
CA ASN A 383 -11.21 -11.88 -28.32
C ASN A 383 -12.15 -11.83 -27.12
N GLN A 384 -13.38 -12.29 -27.32
CA GLN A 384 -14.39 -12.25 -26.26
C GLN A 384 -14.23 -13.38 -25.24
N ASP A 385 -13.57 -14.48 -25.58
CA ASP A 385 -13.37 -15.60 -24.64
C ASP A 385 -12.44 -15.14 -23.51
N ASN A 386 -11.33 -14.52 -23.87
CA ASN A 386 -10.40 -13.84 -22.96
C ASN A 386 -11.06 -12.72 -22.11
N HIS A 387 -12.13 -12.09 -22.61
CA HIS A 387 -12.79 -11.02 -21.86
C HIS A 387 -13.67 -11.56 -20.71
N VAL A 388 -14.18 -12.80 -20.82
CA VAL A 388 -15.18 -13.35 -19.88
C VAL A 388 -14.72 -14.61 -19.15
N ASP A 389 -13.48 -15.06 -19.36
CA ASP A 389 -12.90 -16.31 -18.83
C ASP A 389 -12.61 -16.30 -17.30
N ARG A 390 -12.87 -15.18 -16.61
CA ARG A 390 -12.59 -14.95 -15.18
C ARG A 390 -11.10 -14.83 -14.85
N ASN A 391 -10.25 -14.65 -15.85
CA ASN A 391 -8.83 -14.42 -15.69
C ASN A 391 -8.44 -12.96 -15.94
N TYR A 392 -7.21 -12.59 -15.59
CA TYR A 392 -6.62 -11.31 -16.00
C TYR A 392 -5.66 -11.54 -17.16
N ASP A 393 -6.17 -11.36 -18.37
CA ASP A 393 -5.36 -11.49 -19.58
C ASP A 393 -4.53 -10.22 -19.80
N VAL A 394 -3.37 -10.21 -19.16
CA VAL A 394 -2.39 -9.12 -19.26
C VAL A 394 -1.24 -9.57 -20.14
N MET A 395 -1.14 -8.97 -21.33
CA MET A 395 -0.12 -9.23 -22.33
C MET A 395 0.30 -7.91 -23.00
N PRO A 396 1.61 -7.66 -23.18
CA PRO A 396 2.08 -6.45 -23.86
C PRO A 396 1.59 -6.38 -25.31
N GLY A 397 1.20 -5.18 -25.73
CA GLY A 397 0.84 -4.86 -27.11
C GLY A 397 1.38 -3.51 -27.57
N ASN A 398 1.28 -3.25 -28.87
CA ASN A 398 1.52 -1.94 -29.49
C ASN A 398 2.80 -1.23 -29.01
N GLY A 399 3.93 -1.96 -29.06
CA GLY A 399 5.28 -1.44 -28.78
C GLY A 399 5.73 -1.51 -27.31
N LEU A 400 4.90 -2.04 -26.40
CA LEU A 400 5.34 -2.33 -25.03
C LEU A 400 6.01 -3.70 -24.94
N GLN A 401 6.91 -3.83 -23.96
CA GLN A 401 7.52 -5.10 -23.58
C GLN A 401 7.48 -5.20 -22.06
N PHE A 402 6.86 -6.25 -21.54
CA PHE A 402 6.90 -6.63 -20.13
C PHE A 402 6.48 -8.10 -19.99
N ARG A 403 6.77 -8.70 -18.84
CA ARG A 403 6.18 -9.96 -18.40
C ARG A 403 5.31 -9.69 -17.18
N PHE A 404 4.16 -10.35 -17.12
CA PHE A 404 3.22 -10.24 -16.02
C PHE A 404 3.09 -11.59 -15.32
N SER A 405 3.13 -11.57 -13.99
CA SER A 405 2.79 -12.71 -13.14
C SER A 405 1.58 -12.33 -12.31
N SER A 406 0.49 -13.09 -12.46
CA SER A 406 -0.74 -12.85 -11.71
C SER A 406 -0.58 -13.24 -10.24
N ALA A 407 -1.21 -12.47 -9.34
CA ALA A 407 -1.30 -12.77 -7.92
C ALA A 407 -2.58 -12.17 -7.35
N SER A 408 -3.14 -12.79 -6.31
CA SER A 408 -4.35 -12.31 -5.63
C SER A 408 -4.19 -10.89 -5.05
N SER A 409 -2.95 -10.47 -4.77
CA SER A 409 -2.61 -9.13 -4.27
C SER A 409 -2.38 -8.05 -5.35
N GLY A 410 -2.56 -8.37 -6.65
CA GLY A 410 -2.44 -7.42 -7.77
C GLY A 410 -1.54 -7.87 -8.92
N GLY A 411 -0.66 -8.85 -8.72
CA GLY A 411 0.31 -9.29 -9.75
C GLY A 411 1.52 -8.35 -9.89
N SER A 412 2.56 -8.86 -10.56
CA SER A 412 3.86 -8.18 -10.72
C SER A 412 4.29 -8.11 -12.17
N CYS A 413 4.81 -6.96 -12.58
CA CYS A 413 5.41 -6.71 -13.89
C CYS A 413 6.93 -6.71 -13.78
N PHE A 414 7.61 -7.37 -14.70
CA PHE A 414 9.08 -7.40 -14.80
C PHE A 414 9.53 -7.36 -16.25
N ASN A 415 10.80 -6.98 -16.49
CA ASN A 415 11.34 -6.72 -17.84
C ASN A 415 10.51 -5.70 -18.62
N ALA A 416 9.96 -4.72 -17.90
CA ALA A 416 9.12 -3.68 -18.46
C ALA A 416 9.99 -2.58 -19.08
N ASN A 417 9.72 -2.22 -20.34
CA ASN A 417 10.35 -1.07 -20.99
C ASN A 417 9.82 0.30 -20.50
N CYS A 418 8.87 0.31 -19.56
CA CYS A 418 8.33 1.53 -18.92
C CYS A 418 8.71 1.67 -17.43
N HIS A 419 9.03 0.56 -16.75
CA HIS A 419 9.49 0.56 -15.34
C HIS A 419 10.96 0.15 -15.31
N HIS A 420 11.83 1.14 -15.47
CA HIS A 420 13.27 0.94 -15.59
C HIS A 420 14.06 2.02 -14.86
N ASP A 421 15.34 1.77 -14.65
CA ASP A 421 16.29 2.68 -14.00
C ASP A 421 16.78 3.85 -14.85
N GLY A 422 16.05 4.13 -15.95
CA GLY A 422 16.34 5.10 -17.02
C GLY A 422 17.81 5.38 -17.31
N THR A 423 18.66 4.37 -17.17
CA THR A 423 20.00 4.37 -17.74
C THR A 423 19.96 4.10 -19.23
N GLY A 424 18.85 3.54 -19.76
CA GLY A 424 18.71 3.12 -21.15
C GLY A 424 18.98 4.21 -22.21
N ILE A 425 18.72 5.49 -21.91
CA ILE A 425 19.07 6.61 -22.80
C ILE A 425 20.59 6.78 -22.94
N ALA A 426 21.33 6.46 -21.88
CA ALA A 426 22.79 6.60 -21.83
C ALA A 426 23.53 5.30 -22.19
N THR A 427 22.98 4.14 -21.82
CA THR A 427 23.65 2.84 -21.98
C THR A 427 23.14 2.04 -23.17
N GLY A 428 21.99 2.39 -23.74
CA GLY A 428 21.25 1.54 -24.68
C GLY A 428 20.66 0.27 -24.05
N VAL A 429 20.87 0.07 -22.73
CA VAL A 429 20.42 -1.10 -21.98
C VAL A 429 19.35 -0.67 -20.98
N ILE A 430 18.15 -1.24 -21.11
CA ILE A 430 17.04 -0.97 -20.20
C ILE A 430 17.11 -1.97 -19.04
N THR A 431 17.54 -1.52 -17.86
CA THR A 431 17.44 -2.32 -16.64
C THR A 431 16.05 -2.14 -16.03
N SER A 432 15.19 -3.15 -16.14
CA SER A 432 13.83 -3.09 -15.59
C SER A 432 13.84 -3.24 -14.06
N VAL A 433 12.99 -2.45 -13.41
CA VAL A 433 12.61 -2.64 -12.01
C VAL A 433 11.30 -3.42 -11.95
N THR A 434 11.22 -4.37 -11.00
CA THR A 434 9.98 -5.10 -10.76
C THR A 434 8.94 -4.18 -10.14
N ALA A 435 7.80 -4.05 -10.81
CA ALA A 435 6.66 -3.26 -10.36
C ALA A 435 5.56 -4.18 -9.82
N THR A 436 4.90 -3.80 -8.72
CA THR A 436 3.73 -4.51 -8.20
C THR A 436 2.47 -3.69 -8.45
N TRP A 437 1.47 -4.27 -9.10
CA TRP A 437 0.21 -3.59 -9.36
C TRP A 437 -0.51 -3.23 -8.05
N GLY A 438 -1.13 -2.06 -8.00
CA GLY A 438 -1.74 -1.52 -6.78
C GLY A 438 -0.74 -1.06 -5.71
N LYS A 439 0.57 -1.09 -5.95
CA LYS A 439 1.55 -0.42 -5.08
C LYS A 439 2.09 0.84 -5.76
N PRO A 440 2.25 1.94 -5.01
CA PRO A 440 2.90 3.13 -5.56
C PRO A 440 4.38 2.83 -5.85
N ILE A 441 4.87 3.34 -6.96
CA ILE A 441 6.30 3.41 -7.29
C ILE A 441 6.73 4.86 -7.08
N GLY A 442 7.60 5.10 -6.11
CA GLY A 442 8.28 6.39 -5.95
C GLY A 442 9.45 6.50 -6.92
N CYS A 443 10.15 7.64 -6.92
CA CYS A 443 11.33 7.86 -7.77
C CYS A 443 12.33 6.70 -7.66
N SER A 444 12.61 6.27 -6.41
CA SER A 444 13.47 5.14 -6.01
C SER A 444 13.10 3.79 -6.62
N GLY A 445 11.84 3.60 -7.04
CA GLY A 445 11.35 2.37 -7.64
C GLY A 445 11.49 2.32 -9.16
N CYS A 446 11.94 3.41 -9.80
CA CYS A 446 12.45 3.36 -11.17
C CYS A 446 13.96 3.57 -11.11
N HIS A 447 14.43 4.69 -10.57
CA HIS A 447 15.84 5.04 -10.42
C HIS A 447 16.20 5.27 -8.96
N ALA A 448 17.46 5.20 -8.53
CA ALA A 448 17.80 5.77 -7.22
C ALA A 448 17.31 7.24 -7.14
N ALA A 449 16.73 7.66 -6.00
CA ALA A 449 16.16 9.01 -5.82
C ALA A 449 17.16 10.14 -6.18
N ARG A 450 18.45 9.80 -6.14
CA ARG A 450 19.53 10.48 -6.86
C ARG A 450 20.38 9.42 -7.59
N PRO A 451 20.89 9.69 -8.79
CA PRO A 451 21.88 8.83 -9.45
C PRO A 451 23.05 8.48 -8.53
N SER A 452 23.20 7.21 -8.15
CA SER A 452 24.19 6.76 -7.14
C SER A 452 25.40 6.02 -7.72
N TYR A 453 25.66 6.17 -9.02
CA TYR A 453 26.78 5.54 -9.71
C TYR A 453 28.03 6.45 -9.71
N ALA A 454 29.20 5.86 -9.90
CA ALA A 454 30.47 6.61 -9.95
C ALA A 454 30.50 7.56 -11.17
N SER A 455 31.07 8.76 -11.00
CA SER A 455 31.23 9.70 -12.12
C SER A 455 32.06 9.04 -13.23
N GLY A 456 31.53 9.05 -14.46
CA GLY A 456 32.13 8.41 -15.63
C GLY A 456 31.63 6.99 -15.91
N SER A 457 30.85 6.36 -15.02
CA SER A 457 30.30 5.03 -15.25
C SER A 457 28.87 4.91 -14.72
N PRO A 458 27.84 4.91 -15.59
CA PRO A 458 27.90 4.94 -17.05
C PRO A 458 28.24 6.30 -17.67
N LYS A 459 28.17 7.40 -16.90
CA LYS A 459 28.48 8.77 -17.37
C LYS A 459 28.86 9.69 -16.22
N ALA A 460 29.24 10.92 -16.54
CA ALA A 460 29.52 11.97 -15.55
C ALA A 460 28.39 12.12 -14.51
N ASN A 461 28.76 12.14 -13.22
CA ASN A 461 27.81 12.22 -12.12
C ASN A 461 28.33 13.09 -10.97
N SER A 462 27.74 14.28 -10.79
CA SER A 462 28.01 15.13 -9.63
C SER A 462 27.05 14.93 -8.45
N HIS A 463 25.98 14.14 -8.58
CA HIS A 463 25.00 13.94 -7.49
C HIS A 463 25.57 13.30 -6.22
N MET A 464 26.71 12.62 -6.35
CA MET A 464 27.39 11.96 -5.23
C MET A 464 28.15 12.94 -4.34
N TYR A 465 28.47 14.14 -4.84
CA TYR A 465 29.08 15.19 -4.03
C TYR A 465 28.06 15.74 -3.03
N GLN A 466 28.48 15.89 -1.76
CA GLN A 466 27.58 16.31 -0.68
C GLN A 466 26.84 17.61 -0.99
N ALA A 467 27.53 18.59 -1.61
CA ALA A 467 26.94 19.86 -2.02
C ALA A 467 25.81 19.72 -3.07
N HIS A 468 25.79 18.65 -3.86
CA HIS A 468 24.78 18.39 -4.90
C HIS A 468 23.66 17.45 -4.43
N LYS A 469 23.61 17.07 -3.16
CA LYS A 469 22.50 16.32 -2.56
C LYS A 469 21.29 17.22 -2.25
N LEU A 470 20.97 18.12 -3.18
CA LEU A 470 19.84 19.04 -3.11
C LEU A 470 18.53 18.32 -3.47
N ASN A 471 17.39 18.92 -3.12
CA ASN A 471 16.09 18.45 -3.58
C ASN A 471 16.04 18.53 -5.11
N CYS A 472 15.48 17.51 -5.78
CA CYS A 472 15.45 17.44 -7.24
C CYS A 472 14.78 18.68 -7.86
N SER A 473 13.78 19.28 -7.20
CA SER A 473 13.07 20.46 -7.70
C SER A 473 13.95 21.71 -7.80
N VAL A 474 15.14 21.71 -7.18
CA VAL A 474 16.11 22.80 -7.30
C VAL A 474 16.67 22.89 -8.72
N CYS A 475 16.93 21.75 -9.37
CA CYS A 475 17.50 21.69 -10.73
C CYS A 475 16.54 21.16 -11.79
N HIS A 476 15.54 20.37 -11.41
CA HIS A 476 14.58 19.72 -12.30
C HIS A 476 13.16 20.25 -12.04
N ASN A 477 13.02 21.56 -11.82
CA ASN A 477 11.76 22.19 -11.42
C ASN A 477 10.65 21.99 -12.46
N ALA A 478 11.02 21.99 -13.74
CA ALA A 478 10.11 21.71 -14.84
C ALA A 478 9.61 20.26 -14.85
N THR A 479 10.28 19.32 -14.17
CA THR A 479 9.90 17.90 -14.10
C THR A 479 9.22 17.56 -12.77
N THR A 480 9.69 18.15 -11.67
CA THR A 480 9.15 17.95 -10.32
C THR A 480 9.17 19.25 -9.51
N ALA A 481 8.02 19.65 -8.97
CA ALA A 481 7.93 20.83 -8.12
C ALA A 481 8.40 20.59 -6.67
N ASN A 482 8.38 19.34 -6.18
CA ASN A 482 8.65 18.99 -4.78
C ASN A 482 9.78 17.95 -4.60
N GLY A 483 10.33 17.43 -5.69
CA GLY A 483 11.37 16.40 -5.69
C GLY A 483 10.91 15.00 -5.32
N SER A 484 9.62 14.77 -5.13
CA SER A 484 9.05 13.47 -4.75
C SER A 484 7.93 13.00 -5.67
N SER A 485 7.40 13.87 -6.53
CA SER A 485 6.39 13.54 -7.54
C SER A 485 6.66 14.24 -8.86
N ILE A 486 6.30 13.59 -9.98
CA ILE A 486 6.38 14.17 -11.31
C ILE A 486 5.22 15.15 -11.52
N THR A 487 5.54 16.38 -11.89
CA THR A 487 4.57 17.45 -12.16
C THR A 487 4.32 17.61 -13.65
N ASN A 488 5.36 17.47 -14.48
CA ASN A 488 5.23 17.47 -15.93
C ASN A 488 5.62 16.12 -16.50
N LEU A 489 4.62 15.43 -17.05
CA LEU A 489 4.80 14.09 -17.57
C LEU A 489 5.59 14.05 -18.90
N ALA A 490 5.41 15.05 -19.75
CA ALA A 490 6.11 15.12 -21.04
C ALA A 490 7.62 15.17 -20.81
N ASN A 491 8.07 15.97 -19.85
CA ASN A 491 9.47 16.08 -19.47
C ASN A 491 10.02 14.77 -18.87
N HIS A 492 9.23 14.05 -18.08
CA HIS A 492 9.71 12.77 -17.53
C HIS A 492 9.87 11.66 -18.58
N LEU A 493 9.13 11.72 -19.70
CA LEU A 493 9.09 10.63 -20.70
C LEU A 493 9.79 10.95 -22.01
N ASN A 494 10.26 12.19 -22.22
CA ASN A 494 10.85 12.64 -23.48
C ASN A 494 12.23 12.03 -23.79
N GLY A 495 12.82 11.30 -22.85
CA GLY A 495 14.14 10.72 -23.01
C GLY A 495 15.29 11.73 -22.96
N ALA A 496 15.06 12.92 -22.40
CA ALA A 496 16.04 13.99 -22.26
C ALA A 496 16.35 14.30 -20.79
N TYR A 497 17.45 15.03 -20.56
CA TYR A 497 17.77 15.57 -19.24
C TYR A 497 17.19 16.97 -19.13
N ASP A 498 15.95 17.07 -18.65
CA ASP A 498 15.31 18.36 -18.42
C ASP A 498 15.87 19.03 -17.18
N ILE A 499 16.84 19.91 -17.39
CA ILE A 499 17.40 20.77 -16.34
C ILE A 499 16.78 22.16 -16.48
N ALA A 500 15.95 22.51 -15.50
CA ALA A 500 15.31 23.81 -15.36
C ALA A 500 15.38 24.20 -13.89
N PRO A 501 16.32 25.09 -13.51
CA PRO A 501 16.49 25.46 -12.12
C PRO A 501 15.23 26.14 -11.57
N SER A 502 14.95 25.91 -10.28
CA SER A 502 13.97 26.71 -9.56
C SER A 502 14.43 28.16 -9.44
N GLY A 503 13.52 29.09 -9.16
CA GLY A 503 13.87 30.49 -8.89
C GLY A 503 14.77 30.71 -7.66
N LEU A 504 15.12 29.66 -6.91
CA LEU A 504 16.05 29.71 -5.79
C LEU A 504 17.52 29.78 -6.23
N ILE A 505 17.83 29.37 -7.46
CA ILE A 505 19.19 29.43 -8.01
C ILE A 505 19.17 29.98 -9.43
N THR A 506 20.21 30.71 -9.79
CA THR A 506 20.53 30.97 -11.20
C THR A 506 21.49 29.90 -11.69
N MET A 507 21.22 29.33 -12.87
CA MET A 507 22.09 28.40 -13.58
C MET A 507 21.67 28.31 -15.04
N GLN A 508 22.65 28.19 -15.93
CA GLN A 508 22.45 27.75 -17.31
C GLN A 508 23.17 26.42 -17.50
N TYR A 509 22.51 25.43 -18.08
CA TYR A 509 23.09 24.12 -18.36
C TYR A 509 23.07 23.82 -19.85
N THR A 510 24.22 23.42 -20.37
CA THR A 510 24.35 22.89 -21.73
C THR A 510 24.71 21.42 -21.66
N TYR A 511 23.82 20.56 -22.15
CA TYR A 511 24.04 19.11 -22.13
C TYR A 511 25.23 18.70 -22.99
N ALA A 512 26.06 17.79 -22.47
CA ALA A 512 27.05 17.02 -23.23
C ALA A 512 27.18 15.60 -22.64
N PRO A 513 27.38 14.56 -23.47
CA PRO A 513 27.54 13.18 -23.01
C PRO A 513 28.70 12.97 -22.02
N SER A 514 29.75 13.80 -22.11
CA SER A 514 30.93 13.78 -21.23
C SER A 514 30.75 14.54 -19.91
N GLY A 515 29.52 15.02 -19.61
CA GLY A 515 29.23 15.75 -18.37
C GLY A 515 29.04 17.24 -18.57
N GLY A 516 27.98 17.62 -19.27
CA GLY A 516 27.61 18.98 -19.70
C GLY A 516 28.03 20.18 -18.84
N THR A 517 28.01 21.36 -19.46
CA THR A 517 28.56 22.59 -18.91
C THR A 517 27.52 23.42 -18.18
N CYS A 518 27.82 23.83 -16.94
CA CYS A 518 27.05 24.79 -16.16
C CYS A 518 27.71 26.19 -16.23
N THR A 519 26.95 27.22 -16.57
CA THR A 519 27.38 28.64 -16.55
C THR A 519 26.42 29.48 -15.72
N ASN A 520 26.85 30.69 -15.34
CA ASN A 520 26.04 31.65 -14.57
C ASN A 520 25.38 31.01 -13.34
N THR A 521 26.16 30.19 -12.62
CA THR A 521 25.65 29.37 -11.52
C THR A 521 25.87 30.06 -10.20
N SER A 522 24.79 30.45 -9.53
CA SER A 522 24.80 31.13 -8.21
C SER A 522 25.60 30.39 -7.12
N CYS A 523 25.76 29.06 -7.21
CA CYS A 523 26.55 28.26 -6.26
C CYS A 523 28.04 28.09 -6.65
N HIS A 524 28.43 28.42 -7.88
CA HIS A 524 29.81 28.29 -8.38
C HIS A 524 30.27 29.66 -8.90
N ALA A 525 30.40 30.62 -7.98
CA ALA A 525 30.45 32.05 -8.28
C ALA A 525 31.81 32.59 -8.80
N THR A 526 32.81 31.74 -9.08
CA THR A 526 34.08 32.24 -9.61
C THR A 526 33.90 32.84 -11.01
N ALA A 527 34.50 34.01 -11.26
CA ALA A 527 34.53 34.70 -12.56
C ALA A 527 35.20 33.88 -13.69
N GLU A 528 35.89 32.79 -13.34
CA GLU A 528 36.58 31.90 -14.29
C GLU A 528 35.72 30.67 -14.61
N GLY A 529 34.93 30.80 -15.69
CA GLY A 529 34.58 29.69 -16.58
C GLY A 529 33.51 28.69 -16.11
N ALA A 530 32.59 28.42 -17.04
CA ALA A 530 31.91 27.14 -17.22
C ALA A 530 32.41 25.98 -16.32
N ARG A 531 31.55 25.45 -15.44
CA ARG A 531 31.80 24.22 -14.68
C ARG A 531 31.35 23.00 -15.46
N ILE A 532 32.10 21.90 -15.36
CA ILE A 532 31.80 20.65 -16.07
C ILE A 532 31.13 19.70 -15.08
N TRP A 533 29.93 19.23 -15.41
CA TRP A 533 29.22 18.24 -14.60
C TRP A 533 30.04 16.95 -14.51
N GLY A 534 30.21 16.41 -13.30
CA GLY A 534 31.02 15.21 -13.02
C GLY A 534 32.53 15.45 -12.89
N ALA A 535 33.01 16.70 -12.98
CA ALA A 535 34.40 17.06 -12.66
C ALA A 535 34.70 16.99 -11.15
N GLN A 536 35.96 17.19 -10.76
CA GLN A 536 36.39 17.26 -9.35
C GLN A 536 35.70 18.42 -8.62
N PRO A 537 35.40 18.28 -7.31
CA PRO A 537 34.71 19.31 -6.53
C PRO A 537 35.56 20.56 -6.37
N ASP A 538 34.91 21.72 -6.30
CA ASP A 538 35.58 22.96 -5.89
C ASP A 538 36.05 22.83 -4.42
N ASN A 539 37.21 23.42 -4.10
CA ASN A 539 37.72 23.50 -2.73
C ASN A 539 36.84 24.46 -1.88
N CYS A 540 37.14 24.61 -0.57
CA CYS A 540 36.41 25.57 0.29
C CYS A 540 36.38 26.99 -0.27
N ASP A 541 37.42 27.35 -1.02
CA ASP A 541 37.53 28.62 -1.70
C ASP A 541 36.85 28.62 -3.10
N GLY A 542 35.91 27.71 -3.35
CA GLY A 542 35.12 27.67 -4.58
C GLY A 542 34.01 28.73 -4.66
N CYS A 543 33.47 29.13 -3.50
CA CYS A 543 32.31 30.01 -3.40
C CYS A 543 32.69 31.44 -2.98
N HIS A 544 33.54 31.56 -1.96
CA HIS A 544 34.03 32.82 -1.38
C HIS A 544 35.49 32.65 -0.98
N GLU A 545 36.22 33.74 -0.70
CA GLU A 545 37.59 33.63 -0.17
C GLU A 545 37.57 32.89 1.17
N SER A 546 38.45 31.91 1.37
CA SER A 546 38.45 31.03 2.55
C SER A 546 39.81 31.01 3.24
N PRO A 547 40.01 31.80 4.31
CA PRO A 547 39.20 32.95 4.73
C PRO A 547 39.42 34.18 3.83
N PRO A 548 38.55 35.22 3.89
CA PRO A 548 38.79 36.50 3.23
C PRO A 548 40.13 37.10 3.62
N ASN A 549 40.87 37.65 2.65
CA ASN A 549 42.21 38.19 2.88
C ASN A 549 42.18 39.53 3.64
N THR A 550 41.91 39.48 4.95
CA THR A 550 41.89 40.63 5.84
C THR A 550 43.05 40.59 6.83
N PRO A 551 43.51 41.75 7.36
CA PRO A 551 44.48 41.79 8.45
C PRO A 551 44.09 40.93 9.66
N SER A 552 42.80 40.80 9.97
CA SER A 552 42.32 39.96 11.08
C SER A 552 42.46 38.47 10.78
N HIS A 553 42.05 38.01 9.59
CA HIS A 553 42.18 36.60 9.23
C HIS A 553 43.63 36.17 9.11
N THR A 554 44.49 36.98 8.48
CA THR A 554 45.91 36.63 8.28
C THR A 554 46.70 36.43 9.59
N ARG A 555 46.22 36.97 10.72
CA ARG A 555 46.79 36.72 12.06
C ARG A 555 46.33 35.41 12.70
N HIS A 556 45.08 35.03 12.45
CA HIS A 556 44.44 33.82 13.00
C HIS A 556 44.55 32.61 12.05
N PHE A 557 44.87 32.87 10.79
CA PHE A 557 44.90 31.91 9.71
C PHE A 557 46.03 32.28 8.74
N SER A 558 47.22 31.74 9.00
CA SER A 558 48.42 31.99 8.21
C SER A 558 48.69 30.92 7.14
N GLY A 559 47.65 30.20 6.68
CA GLY A 559 47.76 29.09 5.73
C GLY A 559 46.76 29.17 4.59
N THR A 560 46.49 28.04 3.94
CA THR A 560 45.51 27.90 2.85
C THR A 560 44.26 27.17 3.33
N ALA A 561 43.11 27.41 2.68
CA ALA A 561 41.85 26.73 3.00
C ALA A 561 41.98 25.20 3.04
N LEU A 562 42.85 24.64 2.19
CA LEU A 562 43.11 23.19 2.09
C LEU A 562 43.77 22.59 3.35
N GLN A 563 44.42 23.42 4.16
CA GLN A 563 45.12 22.98 5.38
C GLN A 563 44.21 23.03 6.61
N ALA A 564 42.98 23.52 6.45
CA ALA A 564 42.04 23.69 7.54
C ALA A 564 40.76 22.90 7.32
N SER A 565 40.05 22.69 8.41
CA SER A 565 38.73 22.10 8.48
C SER A 565 37.74 23.15 8.92
N TYR A 566 36.57 23.21 8.26
CA TYR A 566 35.51 24.12 8.68
C TYR A 566 34.99 23.77 10.07
N THR A 567 34.75 22.49 10.35
CA THR A 567 34.01 22.01 11.52
C THR A 567 34.88 21.79 12.76
N SER A 568 36.21 21.80 12.60
CA SER A 568 37.13 21.57 13.71
C SER A 568 37.37 22.84 14.52
N VAL A 569 37.43 22.70 15.84
CA VAL A 569 37.86 23.75 16.78
C VAL A 569 39.30 23.55 17.26
N SER A 570 40.03 22.59 16.69
CA SER A 570 41.47 22.43 16.96
C SER A 570 42.30 23.46 16.19
N ILE A 571 43.56 23.59 16.56
CA ILE A 571 44.56 24.28 15.75
C ILE A 571 45.02 23.31 14.66
N ALA A 572 44.96 23.70 13.39
CA ALA A 572 45.45 22.88 12.26
C ALA A 572 46.98 22.96 12.11
N GLY A 573 47.60 24.04 12.58
CA GLY A 573 49.05 24.20 12.68
C GLY A 573 49.43 25.58 13.21
N ASP A 574 50.73 25.86 13.28
CA ASP A 574 51.26 27.20 13.52
C ASP A 574 52.49 27.45 12.64
N THR A 575 52.72 28.72 12.32
CA THR A 575 53.91 29.17 11.60
C THR A 575 54.57 30.32 12.36
N SER A 576 55.77 30.73 11.96
CA SER A 576 56.37 31.98 12.44
C SER A 576 55.53 33.22 12.10
N ALA A 577 54.62 33.12 11.11
CA ALA A 577 53.77 34.22 10.66
C ALA A 577 52.45 34.34 11.45
N GLY A 578 51.99 33.29 12.14
CA GLY A 578 50.76 33.29 12.92
C GLY A 578 50.17 31.91 13.19
N TYR A 579 48.95 31.90 13.73
CA TYR A 579 48.17 30.68 13.96
C TYR A 579 47.54 30.17 12.66
N LEU A 580 47.32 28.86 12.56
CA LEU A 580 46.40 28.25 11.60
C LEU A 580 45.24 27.63 12.38
N PHE A 581 44.29 28.47 12.80
CA PHE A 581 43.07 27.99 13.44
C PHE A 581 42.14 27.33 12.41
N ASN A 582 41.54 26.19 12.78
CA ASN A 582 40.41 25.68 12.01
C ASN A 582 39.20 26.62 12.16
N CYS A 583 38.33 26.66 11.16
CA CYS A 583 37.33 27.72 11.02
C CYS A 583 36.32 27.76 12.17
N ALA A 584 35.96 26.61 12.76
CA ALA A 584 34.98 26.55 13.84
C ALA A 584 35.45 27.21 15.14
N ASN A 585 36.73 27.60 15.25
CA ASN A 585 37.19 28.46 16.36
C ASN A 585 36.48 29.84 16.36
N CYS A 586 36.11 30.34 15.18
CA CYS A 586 35.45 31.63 15.02
C CYS A 586 34.05 31.50 14.40
N HIS A 587 33.76 30.43 13.68
CA HIS A 587 32.47 30.18 13.03
C HIS A 587 31.71 29.05 13.73
N PRO A 588 30.39 28.93 13.53
CA PRO A 588 29.64 27.77 14.01
C PRO A 588 30.21 26.45 13.47
N ARG A 589 30.23 25.42 14.30
CA ARG A 589 30.73 24.08 13.92
C ARG A 589 29.78 23.30 13.01
N ASP A 590 28.49 23.63 13.05
CA ASP A 590 27.45 22.95 12.26
C ASP A 590 27.35 23.54 10.85
N MET A 591 28.28 23.09 9.99
CA MET A 591 28.38 23.53 8.60
C MET A 591 27.07 23.37 7.82
N ASP A 592 26.30 22.31 8.09
CA ASP A 592 25.07 22.04 7.33
C ASP A 592 23.94 23.02 7.62
N ILE A 593 23.98 23.69 8.77
CA ILE A 593 22.98 24.66 9.22
C ILE A 593 23.42 26.08 8.85
N TYR A 594 24.66 26.45 9.18
CA TYR A 594 25.09 27.86 9.16
C TYR A 594 25.94 28.24 7.95
N HIS A 595 26.73 27.34 7.36
CA HIS A 595 27.67 27.74 6.29
C HIS A 595 26.98 28.06 4.95
N ARG A 596 25.73 27.61 4.75
CA ARG A 596 25.02 27.71 3.47
C ARG A 596 23.70 28.48 3.57
N ASP A 597 23.49 29.25 4.64
CA ASP A 597 22.29 30.06 4.81
C ASP A 597 22.41 31.47 4.20
N GLY A 598 23.58 31.79 3.63
CA GLY A 598 23.87 33.06 2.95
C GLY A 598 24.39 34.16 3.88
N PHE A 599 24.65 33.86 5.16
CA PHE A 599 25.20 34.81 6.11
C PHE A 599 26.53 34.29 6.68
N VAL A 600 27.45 35.21 7.01
CA VAL A 600 28.67 34.87 7.73
C VAL A 600 28.39 35.06 9.22
N GLN A 601 28.27 33.96 9.96
CA GLN A 601 28.10 33.99 11.41
C GLN A 601 29.45 33.82 12.09
N VAL A 602 29.66 34.61 13.14
CA VAL A 602 30.79 34.44 14.05
C VAL A 602 30.22 33.95 15.36
N GLU A 603 30.68 32.80 15.82
CA GLU A 603 30.33 32.20 17.10
C GLU A 603 31.65 31.98 17.85
N LEU A 604 31.87 32.73 18.92
CA LEU A 604 33.12 32.69 19.68
C LEU A 604 33.04 31.75 20.89
N TYR A 605 31.84 31.38 21.33
CA TYR A 605 31.61 30.47 22.46
C TYR A 605 30.66 29.35 22.08
N ASP A 606 30.97 28.12 22.50
CA ASP A 606 30.10 26.95 22.39
C ASP A 606 30.30 26.12 23.67
N PRO A 607 29.25 25.90 24.50
CA PRO A 607 29.36 25.11 25.73
C PRO A 607 29.72 23.63 25.48
N THR A 608 29.59 23.16 24.24
CA THR A 608 29.93 21.80 23.80
C THR A 608 31.29 21.68 23.13
N ALA A 609 32.06 22.78 23.06
CA ALA A 609 33.41 22.75 22.54
C ALA A 609 34.31 21.88 23.46
N PRO A 610 35.18 21.02 22.90
CA PRO A 610 36.12 20.23 23.69
C PRO A 610 36.99 21.10 24.60
N GLU A 611 37.22 20.61 25.83
CA GLU A 611 38.03 21.30 26.84
C GLU A 611 39.44 21.61 26.31
N GLY A 612 39.91 22.85 26.57
CA GLY A 612 41.23 23.33 26.14
C GLY A 612 41.28 23.93 24.74
N THR A 613 40.17 23.96 24.00
CA THR A 613 40.05 24.70 22.73
C THR A 613 39.79 26.18 22.99
N VAL A 614 40.18 27.06 22.05
CA VAL A 614 39.95 28.52 22.19
C VAL A 614 38.48 28.83 22.47
N LYS A 615 37.57 28.16 21.75
CA LYS A 615 36.12 28.30 21.89
C LYS A 615 35.61 27.86 23.27
N SER A 616 36.22 26.85 23.90
CA SER A 616 35.90 26.43 25.28
C SER A 616 36.50 27.34 26.37
N LEU A 617 37.59 28.04 26.06
CA LEU A 617 38.25 28.98 26.98
C LEU A 617 37.57 30.36 27.00
N ASN A 618 36.82 30.68 25.95
CA ASN A 618 35.99 31.87 25.91
C ASN A 618 34.84 31.75 26.93
N PRO A 619 34.49 32.83 27.65
CA PRO A 619 33.32 32.86 28.51
C PRO A 619 32.02 32.91 27.67
N PRO A 620 30.85 32.58 28.26
CA PRO A 620 29.55 32.64 27.57
C PRO A 620 29.22 34.00 26.94
N GLU A 621 29.78 35.09 27.46
CA GLU A 621 29.58 36.45 26.96
C GLU A 621 30.51 36.82 25.79
N ALA A 622 31.39 35.91 25.32
CA ALA A 622 32.24 36.13 24.15
C ALA A 622 31.38 36.34 22.90
N THR A 623 31.55 37.50 22.27
CA THR A 623 30.68 37.92 21.18
C THR A 623 31.42 38.66 20.09
N TYR A 624 30.84 38.60 18.89
CA TYR A 624 31.20 39.42 17.77
C TYR A 624 30.02 40.33 17.43
N LEU A 625 30.19 41.63 17.65
CA LEU A 625 29.21 42.63 17.23
C LEU A 625 29.53 43.07 15.81
N SER A 626 28.68 42.71 14.84
CA SER A 626 28.84 43.11 13.44
C SER A 626 28.95 44.64 13.29
N GLY A 627 29.82 45.06 12.37
CA GLY A 627 29.94 46.46 11.99
C GLY A 627 28.75 46.94 11.17
N ASN A 628 28.55 48.26 11.11
CA ASN A 628 27.46 48.87 10.34
C ASN A 628 27.69 48.83 8.82
N ASP A 629 28.96 48.73 8.39
CA ASP A 629 29.33 48.71 6.98
C ASP A 629 29.49 47.27 6.47
N VAL A 630 28.81 46.97 5.36
CA VAL A 630 28.98 45.71 4.61
C VAL A 630 30.06 45.90 3.56
N LEU A 631 31.13 45.12 3.69
CA LEU A 631 32.25 45.02 2.77
C LEU A 631 32.12 43.72 1.96
N PHE A 632 32.85 43.63 0.85
CA PHE A 632 32.83 42.46 -0.03
C PHE A 632 34.26 41.97 -0.26
N ASP A 633 34.45 40.65 -0.27
CA ASP A 633 35.72 40.03 -0.65
C ASP A 633 35.95 40.09 -2.18
N GLY A 634 37.09 39.59 -2.67
CA GLY A 634 37.39 39.54 -4.10
C GLY A 634 36.45 38.64 -4.92
N ARG A 635 35.53 37.92 -4.26
CA ARG A 635 34.49 37.06 -4.84
C ARG A 635 33.08 37.58 -4.56
N ASN A 636 32.97 38.84 -4.16
CA ASN A 636 31.72 39.55 -3.91
C ASN A 636 30.84 38.94 -2.81
N TYR A 637 31.46 38.28 -1.82
CA TYR A 637 30.78 37.76 -0.64
C TYR A 637 30.80 38.80 0.50
N PRO A 638 29.64 39.10 1.13
CA PRO A 638 29.54 40.17 2.12
C PRO A 638 30.16 39.78 3.47
N TYR A 639 30.85 40.72 4.12
CA TYR A 639 31.31 40.64 5.51
C TYR A 639 31.26 42.03 6.17
N THR A 640 31.46 42.12 7.48
CA THR A 640 31.49 43.41 8.22
C THR A 640 32.79 43.56 8.99
N ASN A 641 33.17 44.80 9.30
CA ASN A 641 34.24 45.08 10.27
C ASN A 641 33.63 45.29 11.66
N GLY A 642 33.42 44.21 12.40
CA GLY A 642 32.80 44.23 13.72
C GLY A 642 33.78 44.36 14.88
N THR A 643 33.28 44.14 16.10
CA THR A 643 34.06 44.16 17.35
C THR A 643 34.02 42.78 18.00
N CYS A 644 35.19 42.20 18.29
CA CYS A 644 35.31 41.00 19.11
C CYS A 644 35.45 41.40 20.59
N SER A 645 34.57 40.90 21.45
CA SER A 645 34.52 41.18 22.88
C SER A 645 34.59 39.90 23.71
N SER A 646 35.14 40.01 24.93
CA SER A 646 35.24 38.89 25.87
C SER A 646 35.96 37.65 25.30
N VAL A 647 36.92 37.84 24.40
CA VAL A 647 37.70 36.74 23.80
C VAL A 647 38.92 36.42 24.65
N TYR A 648 39.13 35.15 24.98
CA TYR A 648 40.25 34.66 25.79
C TYR A 648 41.61 35.14 25.28
N CYS A 649 41.85 35.05 23.98
CA CYS A 649 43.10 35.52 23.35
C CYS A 649 43.23 37.05 23.34
N HIS A 650 42.12 37.79 23.47
CA HIS A 650 42.09 39.25 23.53
C HIS A 650 41.93 39.72 24.98
N SER A 651 42.67 39.08 25.88
CA SER A 651 42.63 39.40 27.30
C SER A 651 44.02 39.40 27.90
N TYR A 652 44.12 39.96 29.09
CA TYR A 652 45.32 39.88 29.90
C TYR A 652 44.96 39.46 31.31
N THR A 653 45.94 38.97 32.05
CA THR A 653 45.75 38.57 33.44
C THR A 653 46.08 39.76 34.35
N SER A 654 45.15 40.13 35.21
CA SER A 654 45.33 41.08 36.30
C SER A 654 45.36 40.33 37.64
N PHE A 655 46.06 40.88 38.61
CA PHE A 655 46.27 40.24 39.90
C PHE A 655 45.99 41.25 41.01
N THR A 656 45.19 40.86 41.98
CA THR A 656 44.92 41.68 43.17
C THR A 656 45.13 40.84 44.43
N THR A 657 45.44 41.52 45.52
CA THR A 657 45.55 40.91 46.85
C THR A 657 44.42 41.48 47.74
N PRO A 658 43.62 40.64 48.41
CA PRO A 658 42.68 41.10 49.42
C PRO A 658 43.42 41.86 50.55
N THR A 659 42.79 42.89 51.10
CA THR A 659 43.41 43.92 51.95
C THR A 659 43.59 43.55 53.44
N ASP A 660 43.72 42.27 53.80
CA ASP A 660 43.71 41.81 55.19
C ASP A 660 45.10 41.44 55.75
N CYS A 661 46.05 42.39 55.74
CA CYS A 661 47.29 42.27 56.53
C CYS A 661 47.20 43.07 57.84
N THR A 662 47.08 42.39 58.98
CA THR A 662 46.76 43.02 60.28
C THR A 662 47.86 42.97 61.34
N PHE A 663 49.10 42.58 61.05
CA PHE A 663 50.16 42.62 62.08
C PHE A 663 51.04 43.85 61.95
N THR A 664 51.31 44.53 63.06
CA THR A 664 52.24 45.66 63.14
C THR A 664 53.39 45.25 64.06
N ASN A 665 54.64 45.30 63.59
CA ASN A 665 55.78 45.05 64.49
C ASN A 665 56.05 46.27 65.41
N ALA A 666 56.96 46.11 66.38
CA ALA A 666 57.33 47.17 67.32
C ALA A 666 57.89 48.46 66.68
N SER A 667 58.25 48.44 65.40
CA SER A 667 58.66 49.62 64.61
C SER A 667 57.52 50.26 63.79
N GLY A 668 56.28 49.79 63.92
CA GLY A 668 55.14 50.35 63.19
C GLY A 668 54.97 49.82 61.76
N ALA A 669 55.80 48.88 61.31
CA ALA A 669 55.70 48.29 59.98
C ALA A 669 54.63 47.19 59.95
N ARG A 670 53.78 47.21 58.92
CA ARG A 670 52.70 46.23 58.71
C ARG A 670 53.23 44.99 58.01
N TYR A 671 52.93 43.80 58.55
CA TYR A 671 53.30 42.48 58.04
C TYR A 671 52.07 41.57 57.97
N CYS A 672 52.14 40.57 57.10
CA CYS A 672 51.13 39.52 56.94
C CYS A 672 51.59 38.24 57.66
N ASP A 673 50.68 37.53 58.33
CA ASP A 673 50.96 36.33 59.16
C ASP A 673 51.72 35.23 58.36
N ASP A 674 52.56 34.47 59.06
CA ASP A 674 53.47 33.44 58.57
C ASP A 674 52.76 32.25 57.90
N TYR A 675 51.44 32.10 58.08
CA TYR A 675 50.64 30.99 57.55
C TYR A 675 49.43 31.41 56.72
N ALA A 676 49.14 32.71 56.60
CA ALA A 676 48.06 33.17 55.75
C ALA A 676 48.53 33.15 54.29
N THR A 677 48.09 32.13 53.55
CA THR A 677 48.08 32.14 52.08
C THR A 677 47.25 33.33 51.63
N ALA A 678 47.87 34.51 51.48
CA ALA A 678 47.19 35.67 50.94
C ALA A 678 46.67 35.27 49.55
N ASN A 679 45.34 35.20 49.44
CA ASN A 679 44.62 34.70 48.27
C ASN A 679 44.85 35.65 47.09
N LEU A 680 45.92 35.45 46.32
CA LEU A 680 46.12 36.17 45.06
C LEU A 680 44.88 35.91 44.18
N VAL A 681 44.08 36.94 43.94
CA VAL A 681 42.94 36.86 43.04
C VAL A 681 43.47 37.13 41.65
N THR A 682 43.48 36.08 40.84
CA THR A 682 43.81 36.17 39.41
C THR A 682 42.53 36.46 38.64
N THR A 683 42.45 37.64 38.03
CA THR A 683 41.29 38.06 37.23
C THR A 683 41.70 38.22 35.78
N ARG A 684 40.98 37.55 34.87
CA ARG A 684 41.16 37.78 33.43
C ARG A 684 40.41 39.04 33.02
N VAL A 685 41.10 39.99 32.41
CA VAL A 685 40.52 41.24 31.92
C VAL A 685 40.50 41.20 30.40
N TYR A 686 39.30 41.16 29.84
CA TYR A 686 39.08 41.14 28.40
C TYR A 686 39.20 42.53 27.79
N ARG A 687 39.61 42.59 26.51
CA ARG A 687 39.69 43.81 25.72
C ARG A 687 38.87 43.64 24.45
N ASP A 688 38.15 44.69 24.10
CA ASP A 688 37.47 44.76 22.82
C ASP A 688 38.48 45.03 21.71
N VAL A 689 38.38 44.27 20.62
CA VAL A 689 39.26 44.39 19.46
C VAL A 689 38.41 44.63 18.22
N GLN A 690 38.63 45.77 17.57
CA GLN A 690 37.98 46.08 16.30
C GLN A 690 38.56 45.20 15.19
N TRP A 691 37.71 44.69 14.31
CA TRP A 691 38.10 43.94 13.13
C TRP A 691 38.98 44.83 12.23
N ASN A 692 40.16 44.35 11.87
CA ASN A 692 41.25 45.04 11.17
C ASN A 692 42.02 46.08 11.99
N SER A 693 41.80 46.17 13.30
CA SER A 693 42.72 46.88 14.20
C SER A 693 43.90 46.00 14.61
N GLN A 694 44.98 46.63 15.08
CA GLN A 694 46.11 45.92 15.66
C GLN A 694 46.02 45.97 17.19
N LEU A 695 46.09 44.79 17.82
CA LEU A 695 46.50 44.71 19.22
C LEU A 695 47.94 45.25 19.35
N PRO A 696 48.34 45.82 20.51
CA PRO A 696 49.72 46.17 20.75
C PRO A 696 50.63 44.98 20.46
N ALA A 697 51.63 45.18 19.58
CA ALA A 697 52.52 44.12 19.09
C ALA A 697 53.56 43.64 20.13
N ASP A 698 53.39 44.04 21.39
CA ASP A 698 54.27 43.66 22.49
C ASP A 698 53.56 42.72 23.46
N CYS A 699 54.36 42.07 24.30
CA CYS A 699 53.84 41.13 25.28
C CYS A 699 52.83 41.82 26.22
N SER A 700 52.89 43.15 26.41
CA SER A 700 51.97 43.94 27.25
C SER A 700 50.52 43.99 26.74
N GLY A 701 50.31 43.66 25.46
CA GLY A 701 48.99 43.50 24.85
C GLY A 701 48.18 42.32 25.41
N CYS A 702 48.85 41.23 25.81
CA CYS A 702 48.22 39.97 26.25
C CYS A 702 48.72 39.49 27.64
N HIS A 703 49.93 39.90 28.03
CA HIS A 703 50.56 39.67 29.32
C HIS A 703 50.95 41.02 29.90
N ALA A 704 50.28 41.51 30.94
CA ALA A 704 50.88 42.58 31.73
C ALA A 704 52.29 42.13 32.20
N ASN A 705 53.19 43.07 32.50
CA ASN A 705 54.42 42.71 33.23
C ASN A 705 54.03 41.84 34.44
N ALA A 706 54.92 40.90 34.81
CA ALA A 706 54.69 39.93 35.88
C ALA A 706 53.86 40.48 37.06
N PRO A 707 52.94 39.70 37.66
CA PRO A 707 52.04 40.14 38.72
C PRO A 707 52.68 41.16 39.68
N ARG A 708 52.30 42.44 39.56
CA ARG A 708 52.80 43.51 40.44
C ARG A 708 51.72 43.79 41.48
N ASN A 709 52.04 43.63 42.75
CA ASN A 709 51.20 44.16 43.82
C ASN A 709 51.57 45.62 44.07
N ASP A 710 50.55 46.49 44.17
CA ASP A 710 50.78 47.81 44.74
C ASP A 710 50.98 47.69 46.25
N TYR A 711 51.88 48.52 46.76
CA TYR A 711 52.35 48.58 48.14
C TYR A 711 51.26 48.24 49.16
N THR A 712 51.53 47.23 50.01
CA THR A 712 51.14 47.07 51.45
C THR A 712 50.64 45.68 51.90
N THR A 713 50.49 44.66 51.04
CA THR A 713 49.69 43.46 51.42
C THR A 713 50.29 42.07 51.16
N ASN A 714 51.51 41.91 50.64
CA ASN A 714 52.11 40.56 50.44
C ASN A 714 53.64 40.60 50.44
N ASP A 715 54.24 40.70 51.63
CA ASP A 715 55.70 40.79 51.83
C ASP A 715 56.43 39.42 51.72
N GLY A 716 56.01 38.58 50.77
CA GLY A 716 56.41 37.18 50.79
C GLY A 716 56.38 36.39 49.49
N MET A 717 56.18 36.93 48.28
CA MET A 717 56.12 36.14 47.03
C MET A 717 54.97 35.13 46.90
N THR A 718 53.85 35.31 47.61
CA THR A 718 52.74 34.36 47.51
C THR A 718 51.98 34.55 46.18
N GLY A 719 51.89 33.50 45.33
CA GLY A 719 50.96 33.44 44.20
C GLY A 719 51.57 33.28 42.78
N ASP A 720 52.74 33.84 42.47
CA ASP A 720 53.46 33.63 41.20
C ASP A 720 54.96 34.00 41.34
N SER A 721 55.91 33.18 40.86
CA SER A 721 57.35 33.25 41.16
C SER A 721 58.14 34.32 40.42
N HIS A 722 57.50 35.39 39.94
CA HIS A 722 58.13 36.38 39.07
C HIS A 722 58.77 37.55 39.85
N ALA A 723 57.96 38.51 40.32
CA ALA A 723 58.43 39.70 41.01
C ALA A 723 57.39 40.27 41.99
N TRP A 724 57.82 41.02 43.00
CA TRP A 724 56.96 41.77 43.93
C TRP A 724 57.67 43.03 44.43
N GLY A 725 56.92 44.03 44.88
CA GLY A 725 57.48 45.21 45.54
C GLY A 725 57.74 44.96 47.02
N ASN A 726 58.91 45.36 47.53
CA ASN A 726 59.19 45.34 48.97
C ASN A 726 58.79 46.66 49.65
N PRO A 727 58.82 46.74 51.00
CA PRO A 727 58.46 47.95 51.75
C PRO A 727 59.27 49.21 51.42
N TRP A 728 60.44 49.06 50.79
CA TRP A 728 61.34 50.16 50.41
C TRP A 728 61.18 50.60 48.95
N GLY A 729 60.26 50.00 48.20
CA GLY A 729 59.97 50.35 46.80
C GLY A 729 60.90 49.75 45.76
N TYR A 730 61.65 48.73 46.16
CA TYR A 730 62.43 47.91 45.25
C TYR A 730 61.60 46.69 44.84
N GLU A 731 61.62 46.40 43.54
CA GLU A 731 61.20 45.10 43.04
C GLU A 731 62.13 44.02 43.60
N GLN A 732 61.63 42.83 43.89
CA GLN A 732 62.40 41.70 44.41
C GLN A 732 62.12 40.45 43.58
N GLY A 733 63.00 39.45 43.68
CA GLY A 733 62.78 38.13 43.08
C GLY A 733 63.65 37.83 41.87
N HIS A 734 63.02 37.36 40.80
CA HIS A 734 63.69 37.11 39.54
C HIS A 734 64.01 38.42 38.77
N PHE A 735 63.50 39.56 39.21
CA PHE A 735 63.56 40.83 38.47
C PHE A 735 64.53 41.86 39.09
N ASN A 736 64.72 41.85 40.40
CA ASN A 736 65.70 42.70 41.07
C ASN A 736 66.17 42.05 42.38
N LYS A 737 67.43 42.26 42.72
CA LYS A 737 68.10 41.72 43.90
C LYS A 737 68.88 42.86 44.53
N GLU A 738 68.53 43.23 45.75
CA GLU A 738 69.31 44.25 46.44
C GLU A 738 70.75 43.74 46.63
N TRP A 739 71.72 44.63 46.40
CA TRP A 739 73.16 44.48 46.67
C TRP A 739 74.06 43.78 45.62
N PHE A 740 73.54 43.06 44.61
CA PHE A 740 74.39 42.38 43.58
C PHE A 740 73.70 42.31 42.20
N ASP A 741 74.50 42.33 41.11
CA ASP A 741 74.16 42.38 39.66
C ASP A 741 72.71 42.81 39.30
N MET A 742 72.57 43.98 38.66
CA MET A 742 71.27 44.56 38.34
C MET A 742 70.50 43.84 37.21
N ASN A 743 71.02 42.75 36.63
CA ASN A 743 70.39 42.07 35.50
C ASN A 743 69.19 41.18 35.92
N PRO A 744 67.98 41.40 35.38
CA PRO A 744 66.81 40.55 35.63
C PRO A 744 66.89 39.22 34.86
N ILE A 745 66.22 38.18 35.38
CA ILE A 745 66.03 36.90 34.68
C ILE A 745 64.96 37.10 33.61
N THR A 746 65.37 37.05 32.34
CA THR A 746 64.44 37.18 31.20
C THR A 746 63.52 35.95 31.05
N CYS A 747 62.35 36.15 30.44
CA CYS A 747 61.33 35.11 30.26
C CYS A 747 61.85 33.84 29.57
N SER A 748 62.80 33.98 28.64
CA SER A 748 63.31 32.85 27.84
C SER A 748 64.00 31.77 28.66
N PHE A 749 64.47 32.06 29.88
CA PHE A 749 65.09 31.04 30.74
C PHE A 749 64.08 30.05 31.33
N CYS A 750 62.83 30.46 31.54
CA CYS A 750 61.78 29.65 32.14
C CYS A 750 60.63 29.31 31.18
N HIS A 751 60.50 30.06 30.08
CA HIS A 751 59.47 29.89 29.06
C HIS A 751 60.11 29.63 27.69
N ASN A 752 61.19 28.83 27.66
CA ASN A 752 62.00 28.60 26.48
C ASN A 752 61.23 27.95 25.33
N ASP A 753 60.09 27.32 25.61
CA ASP A 753 59.22 26.74 24.58
C ASP A 753 58.44 27.80 23.79
N THR A 754 58.18 28.96 24.40
CA THR A 754 57.39 30.05 23.80
C THR A 754 58.22 31.31 23.52
N VAL A 755 59.34 31.51 24.22
CA VAL A 755 60.22 32.67 24.07
C VAL A 755 61.68 32.21 24.02
N LYS A 756 62.35 32.41 22.88
CA LYS A 756 63.77 32.02 22.70
C LYS A 756 64.74 33.20 22.87
N VAL A 757 64.28 34.42 22.62
CA VAL A 757 65.12 35.62 22.65
C VAL A 757 65.15 36.21 24.06
N GLN A 758 66.31 36.72 24.49
CA GLN A 758 66.43 37.44 25.76
C GLN A 758 65.92 38.87 25.59
N ALA A 759 65.09 39.31 26.54
CA ALA A 759 64.53 40.65 26.52
C ALA A 759 65.55 41.73 26.86
N ALA A 760 65.58 42.79 26.05
CA ALA A 760 66.13 44.06 26.51
C ALA A 760 65.24 44.57 27.65
N TRP A 761 65.83 45.28 28.61
CA TRP A 761 65.11 45.72 29.79
C TRP A 761 65.54 47.11 30.24
N TRP A 762 64.65 47.78 30.97
CA TRP A 762 64.91 49.07 31.61
C TRP A 762 64.18 49.15 32.96
N ARG A 763 64.56 50.09 33.84
CA ARG A 763 63.92 50.28 35.15
C ARG A 763 63.37 51.69 35.33
N THR A 764 62.23 51.80 36.03
CA THR A 764 61.70 53.10 36.46
C THR A 764 62.54 53.69 37.62
N PRO A 765 62.63 55.02 37.76
CA PRO A 765 63.47 55.66 38.80
C PRO A 765 62.96 55.51 40.25
N SER A 766 61.65 55.36 40.45
CA SER A 766 60.98 55.04 41.72
C SER A 766 59.48 54.85 41.47
N PRO A 767 58.84 53.76 41.92
CA PRO A 767 59.46 52.51 42.38
C PRO A 767 60.37 51.89 41.31
N TYR A 768 61.38 51.12 41.71
CA TYR A 768 62.40 50.54 40.80
C TYR A 768 61.90 49.28 40.05
N TYR A 769 60.85 49.40 39.24
CA TYR A 769 60.28 48.27 38.49
C TYR A 769 61.03 47.99 37.19
N THR A 770 61.24 46.72 36.89
CA THR A 770 61.88 46.23 35.67
C THR A 770 60.83 46.04 34.57
N HIS A 771 61.09 46.63 33.41
CA HIS A 771 60.28 46.52 32.20
C HIS A 771 61.06 45.79 31.12
N PHE A 772 60.44 44.79 30.51
CA PHE A 772 61.01 44.06 29.37
C PHE A 772 60.49 44.62 28.04
N SER A 773 61.36 44.63 27.03
CA SER A 773 60.96 44.91 25.64
C SER A 773 60.09 43.78 25.09
N SER A 774 59.38 44.05 23.98
CA SER A 774 58.63 43.03 23.24
C SER A 774 59.52 41.85 22.83
N MET A 775 58.98 40.63 22.93
CA MET A 775 59.65 39.39 22.55
C MET A 775 58.86 38.65 21.47
N PRO A 776 59.52 38.12 20.42
CA PRO A 776 58.86 37.26 19.45
C PRO A 776 58.40 35.95 20.11
N ILE A 777 57.17 35.52 19.77
CA ILE A 777 56.66 34.20 20.14
C ILE A 777 57.34 33.16 19.24
N ALA A 778 58.04 32.20 19.85
CA ALA A 778 58.76 31.14 19.15
C ALA A 778 57.86 29.96 18.75
N SER A 779 56.79 29.69 19.52
CA SER A 779 55.75 28.72 19.20
C SER A 779 54.40 29.25 19.65
N HIS A 780 53.53 29.52 18.68
CA HIS A 780 52.18 30.05 18.92
C HIS A 780 51.29 28.97 19.55
N ALA A 781 51.45 27.70 19.15
CA ALA A 781 50.68 26.58 19.72
C ALA A 781 50.87 26.39 21.24
N LYS A 782 52.08 26.63 21.75
CA LYS A 782 52.39 26.57 23.19
C LYS A 782 52.11 27.88 23.93
N HIS A 783 51.89 28.97 23.20
CA HIS A 783 51.68 30.28 23.79
C HIS A 783 50.25 30.45 24.35
N VAL A 784 49.24 29.84 23.73
CA VAL A 784 47.83 29.98 24.12
C VAL A 784 47.14 28.63 24.22
N ASN A 785 47.45 27.89 25.29
CA ASN A 785 46.85 26.58 25.60
C ASN A 785 46.13 26.55 26.96
N GLY A 786 45.94 27.72 27.58
CA GLY A 786 45.31 27.82 28.91
C GLY A 786 46.21 27.42 30.08
N ARG A 787 47.50 27.13 29.85
CA ARG A 787 48.46 26.68 30.87
C ARG A 787 49.65 27.63 30.96
N ASN A 788 50.23 27.74 32.15
CA ASN A 788 51.50 28.42 32.34
C ASN A 788 52.63 27.44 32.01
N ASP A 789 53.05 27.40 30.74
CA ASP A 789 54.08 26.49 30.26
C ASP A 789 55.47 26.94 30.73
N VAL A 790 56.00 26.30 31.77
CA VAL A 790 57.41 26.44 32.16
C VAL A 790 58.23 25.35 31.50
N SER A 791 59.15 25.78 30.64
CA SER A 791 60.16 24.98 29.96
C SER A 791 61.48 25.71 30.11
N PHE A 792 62.40 25.12 30.86
CA PHE A 792 63.70 25.75 31.12
C PHE A 792 64.58 25.76 29.87
N ASP A 793 65.41 26.80 29.77
CA ASP A 793 66.45 26.84 28.76
C ASP A 793 67.60 25.89 29.08
N GLN A 794 67.54 24.68 28.51
CA GLN A 794 68.54 23.64 28.73
C GLN A 794 69.92 23.96 28.11
N THR A 795 70.06 25.06 27.36
CA THR A 795 71.26 25.36 26.56
C THR A 795 72.05 26.55 27.09
N ARG A 796 71.37 27.63 27.51
CA ARG A 796 72.04 28.84 28.03
C ARG A 796 72.22 28.75 29.54
N SER A 797 73.36 29.25 30.02
CA SER A 797 73.60 29.47 31.44
C SER A 797 73.24 30.90 31.82
N PHE A 798 72.64 31.08 33.00
CA PHE A 798 72.40 32.40 33.56
C PHE A 798 73.69 32.93 34.19
N ALA A 799 74.17 34.08 33.73
CA ALA A 799 75.41 34.69 34.21
C ALA A 799 75.09 35.70 35.33
N LEU A 800 75.80 35.60 36.44
CA LEU A 800 75.72 36.55 37.57
C LEU A 800 77.10 37.12 37.84
N SER A 801 77.24 38.44 37.72
CA SER A 801 78.49 39.16 37.95
C SER A 801 78.45 39.91 39.27
N ARG A 802 79.31 39.52 40.23
CA ARG A 802 79.40 40.19 41.53
C ARG A 802 80.75 40.90 41.69
N PRO A 803 80.78 42.13 42.23
CA PRO A 803 82.03 42.71 42.70
C PRO A 803 82.51 41.95 43.96
N ASP A 804 83.79 41.64 44.04
CA ASP A 804 84.44 41.21 45.29
C ASP A 804 84.56 42.40 46.26
N TRP A 805 85.03 42.15 47.49
CA TRP A 805 85.25 43.19 48.50
C TRP A 805 86.23 44.31 48.08
N PHE A 806 86.98 44.10 46.99
CA PHE A 806 87.91 45.05 46.41
C PHE A 806 87.39 45.71 45.12
N GLY A 807 86.15 45.42 44.72
CA GLY A 807 85.50 45.97 43.53
C GLY A 807 85.77 45.22 42.22
N ASN A 808 86.48 44.08 42.23
CA ASN A 808 86.70 43.28 41.02
C ASN A 808 85.47 42.43 40.71
N MET A 809 85.00 42.46 39.46
CA MET A 809 83.86 41.64 39.05
C MET A 809 84.26 40.18 38.82
N THR A 810 83.55 39.25 39.48
CA THR A 810 83.58 37.81 39.21
C THR A 810 82.24 37.38 38.65
N THR A 811 82.24 36.77 37.46
CA THR A 811 81.03 36.22 36.82
C THR A 811 80.93 34.72 37.04
N THR A 812 79.80 34.27 37.59
CA THR A 812 79.45 32.85 37.77
C THR A 812 78.34 32.46 36.81
N TYR A 813 78.46 31.30 36.17
CA TYR A 813 77.49 30.79 35.21
C TYR A 813 76.68 29.62 35.80
N TRP A 814 75.36 29.74 35.75
CA TRP A 814 74.42 28.77 36.30
C TRP A 814 73.67 28.06 35.16
N PRO A 815 74.04 26.81 34.80
CA PRO A 815 73.37 26.06 33.74
C PRO A 815 71.99 25.58 34.20
N LEU A 816 71.01 25.56 33.29
CA LEU A 816 69.68 24.99 33.55
C LEU A 816 69.47 23.65 32.83
N SER A 817 70.54 22.99 32.37
CA SER A 817 70.52 21.75 31.57
C SER A 817 69.99 20.50 32.31
N GLY A 818 69.71 20.61 33.61
CA GLY A 818 69.04 19.57 34.40
C GLY A 818 67.72 20.01 35.00
N ALA A 819 67.32 21.28 34.81
CA ALA A 819 66.15 21.87 35.44
C ALA A 819 64.86 21.32 34.81
N ALA A 820 63.91 20.94 35.65
CA ALA A 820 62.62 20.39 35.21
C ALA A 820 61.45 21.01 35.99
N TYR A 821 60.28 21.04 35.37
CA TYR A 821 59.04 21.53 35.96
C TYR A 821 57.94 20.47 35.86
N ALA A 822 57.30 20.17 36.99
CA ALA A 822 56.15 19.28 37.09
C ALA A 822 54.86 20.13 37.22
N PRO A 823 54.06 20.27 36.15
CA PRO A 823 52.91 21.17 36.12
C PRO A 823 51.79 20.78 37.10
N GLU A 824 51.61 19.49 37.39
CA GLU A 824 50.56 18.97 38.27
C GLU A 824 50.79 19.40 39.72
N THR A 825 52.05 19.44 40.14
CA THR A 825 52.45 19.80 41.50
C THR A 825 52.96 21.24 41.61
N LYS A 826 53.14 21.90 40.46
CA LYS A 826 53.81 23.18 40.29
C LYS A 826 55.22 23.17 40.92
N THR A 827 55.98 22.10 40.73
CA THR A 827 57.29 21.92 41.37
C THR A 827 58.42 22.00 40.34
N CYS A 828 59.41 22.83 40.62
CA CYS A 828 60.67 22.90 39.89
C CYS A 828 61.74 22.05 40.63
N THR A 829 62.54 21.29 39.90
CA THR A 829 63.61 20.44 40.44
C THR A 829 64.91 20.66 39.69
N ASN A 830 66.05 20.42 40.36
CA ASN A 830 67.40 20.54 39.77
C ASN A 830 67.69 21.91 39.14
N VAL A 831 67.12 22.98 39.71
CA VAL A 831 67.36 24.34 39.24
C VAL A 831 68.64 24.84 39.88
N SER A 832 69.72 24.96 39.09
CA SER A 832 71.06 25.31 39.62
C SER A 832 71.11 26.65 40.37
N CYS A 833 70.19 27.57 40.07
CA CYS A 833 70.05 28.85 40.77
C CYS A 833 69.33 28.74 42.13
N HIS A 834 68.82 27.56 42.52
CA HIS A 834 68.14 27.30 43.79
C HIS A 834 68.97 26.37 44.68
N ILE A 835 70.17 26.81 45.06
CA ILE A 835 71.12 26.03 45.86
C ILE A 835 70.50 25.69 47.23
N GLY A 836 70.68 24.44 47.68
CA GLY A 836 70.13 23.95 48.94
C GLY A 836 68.66 23.52 48.89
N GLN A 837 67.97 23.71 47.75
CA GLN A 837 66.60 23.25 47.55
C GLN A 837 66.54 22.13 46.50
N ALA A 838 66.28 20.90 46.94
CA ALA A 838 66.08 19.77 46.02
C ALA A 838 64.78 19.91 45.19
N SER A 839 63.78 20.62 45.73
CA SER A 839 62.53 20.93 45.04
C SER A 839 61.99 22.29 45.48
N VAL A 840 61.50 23.08 44.53
CA VAL A 840 60.95 24.42 44.75
C VAL A 840 59.55 24.48 44.19
N LYS A 841 58.57 24.88 44.99
CA LYS A 841 57.18 24.96 44.53
C LYS A 841 56.86 26.37 44.04
N TRP A 842 56.46 26.49 42.78
CA TRP A 842 56.02 27.75 42.18
C TRP A 842 54.84 28.32 42.96
N GLY A 843 54.96 29.60 43.35
CA GLY A 843 53.91 30.40 43.97
C GLY A 843 53.86 30.28 45.48
N LYS A 844 54.79 29.52 46.08
CA LYS A 844 55.00 29.51 47.53
C LYS A 844 55.85 30.71 47.98
N PRO A 845 55.58 31.24 49.18
CA PRO A 845 56.22 32.45 49.62
C PRO A 845 57.72 32.25 49.88
N TYR A 846 58.55 33.22 49.48
CA TYR A 846 59.96 33.33 49.89
C TYR A 846 60.15 34.53 50.80
N ARG A 847 60.98 34.35 51.84
CA ARG A 847 61.18 35.33 52.91
C ARG A 847 62.67 35.48 53.19
N GLY A 848 63.25 36.63 52.82
CA GLY A 848 64.68 36.91 52.99
C GLY A 848 65.17 37.08 54.44
N TYR A 849 64.25 37.15 55.43
CA TYR A 849 64.60 37.51 56.82
C TYR A 849 64.71 36.33 57.80
N LYS A 850 64.47 35.07 57.38
CA LYS A 850 64.56 33.89 58.27
C LYS A 850 65.98 33.35 58.50
N ALA A 851 67.00 34.20 58.33
CA ALA A 851 68.42 33.85 58.41
C ALA A 851 68.90 33.30 59.77
N TRP A 852 68.04 33.27 60.81
CA TRP A 852 68.41 32.87 62.18
C TRP A 852 67.76 31.56 62.67
N SER A 853 66.91 30.88 61.88
CA SER A 853 66.21 29.65 62.32
C SER A 853 66.31 28.45 61.37
N GLY A 854 67.17 28.51 60.34
CA GLY A 854 67.73 27.29 59.76
C GLY A 854 67.03 26.64 58.56
N ILE A 855 66.02 27.21 57.88
CA ILE A 855 65.28 26.46 56.82
C ILE A 855 65.01 27.18 55.48
N ASP A 856 65.25 28.47 55.25
CA ASP A 856 65.09 29.06 53.89
C ASP A 856 66.31 29.92 53.49
N TYR A 857 67.35 29.26 52.98
CA TYR A 857 68.58 29.87 52.44
C TYR A 857 68.69 29.58 50.95
N VAL A 858 68.57 30.59 50.07
CA VAL A 858 68.72 30.32 48.63
C VAL A 858 69.33 31.50 47.88
N CYS A 859 68.78 32.71 47.99
CA CYS A 859 69.36 33.86 47.27
C CYS A 859 70.65 34.38 47.92
N TRP A 860 70.69 34.49 49.25
CA TRP A 860 71.89 34.98 49.95
C TRP A 860 73.09 34.06 49.71
N GLU A 861 72.91 32.73 49.71
CA GLU A 861 74.01 31.81 49.38
C GLU A 861 74.40 31.87 47.91
N CYS A 862 73.45 31.92 46.96
CA CYS A 862 73.78 32.14 45.54
C CYS A 862 74.62 33.40 45.27
N HIS A 863 74.47 34.44 46.08
CA HIS A 863 75.20 35.71 45.91
C HIS A 863 76.43 35.86 46.83
N ASN A 864 76.45 35.16 47.96
CA ASN A 864 77.46 35.33 49.01
C ASN A 864 78.36 34.11 49.22
N SER A 865 78.06 32.93 48.65
CA SER A 865 78.98 31.79 48.72
C SER A 865 80.13 32.00 47.74
N GLY A 866 81.16 32.70 48.17
CA GLY A 866 82.52 32.36 47.78
C GLY A 866 82.94 31.16 48.60
N TYR A 867 82.81 29.97 48.02
CA TYR A 867 83.55 28.78 48.45
C TYR A 867 84.13 28.10 47.22
#